data_AF-A0A917R7W5-F1
#
_entry.id   AF-A0A917R7W5-F1
#
_cell.length_a   1.000
_cell.length_b   1.000
_cell.length_c   1.000
_cell.angle_alpha   90.00
_cell.angle_beta   90.00
_cell.angle_gamma   90.00
#
_symmetry.space_group_name_H-M   'P 1'
#
loop_
_entity.id
_entity.type
_entity.pdbx_description
1 polymer ?
#
loop_
_entity_poly.entity_id
_entity_poly.type
_entity_poly.pdbx_seq_one_letter_code
_entity_poly.pdbx_strand_id
1 'polypeptide(L)'
;MRVLAVVPARGGSAGVPLKNLAKVGGTPLVARAVASCREAELIDEVVVSTDHDTIAAVAEAAGARVVRRPAELSDATASSESALLHALDQLGADPEVVVLVQCTSAFIDPADLSAAVAKVLEGTADVAFSAVPTHEFVWAGRDGEVNGVNHDPGHRPRRQDREPEYRETGAFYAIRTAGLREHGHRFFGTVAVQPVPSSHAVEVDTPEDLEIVRALAPLAGRPAPLDVDAVVTDFDGVHTDDLVYVDQEGRETVAVSRSDGLGVAMLKRAGVKILVLSTEQNPVVTARARKLGVPVLQGLASKQTALSDWLSIEGLDPARVAYVGNDLNDLGCLELVGWPVAVPDAHPRVRAAARVVLSHQGGAGAVRELCDRVLAARPAGAEPPVAGPRPAVRVKSAPVPIGGSLVGPGHPVYVIGEIGINHNGDLDIARRLIDVAADAGCQAVKFQKRTPEIAVPAHQRDQIRQTPWGEMTYLEYKYRVEFGQDEYTQIAKYCAERGLDWFASPWDVPSVDFLEEMNVVTHKVASASVTDHELLRRLAATGKPIILSTGMSTLEEIDAAVEILGTGRLVMMHATSTYPLPPEEANLRTIGTLQDRYGVPVGYSGHERGLQISLAAVTLGAVTVERHITLDRTMWGSDHAASLEPSGLEHLVRDIRIIEQALGDGVKRVFPGEEAPKSRLRRVTV
;
A
#
# COMPACT_ATOMS: atom_id res chain seq x y z
N MET A 1 9.39 33.20 20.86
CA MET A 1 9.65 32.90 19.44
C MET A 1 11.00 33.46 19.09
N ARG A 2 11.85 32.69 18.42
CA ARG A 2 13.19 33.09 18.01
C ARG A 2 13.21 33.57 16.56
N VAL A 3 12.50 32.88 15.66
CA VAL A 3 12.48 33.20 14.23
C VAL A 3 11.05 33.22 13.69
N LEU A 4 10.70 34.31 13.02
CA LEU A 4 9.43 34.50 12.34
C LEU A 4 9.63 34.61 10.84
N ALA A 5 8.91 33.83 10.04
CA ALA A 5 8.78 34.11 8.62
C ALA A 5 7.55 34.97 8.34
N VAL A 6 7.73 36.02 7.55
CA VAL A 6 6.66 36.89 7.07
C VAL A 6 6.61 36.78 5.56
N VAL A 7 5.44 36.41 5.04
CA VAL A 7 5.12 36.32 3.60
C VAL A 7 4.17 37.46 3.24
N PRO A 8 4.66 38.56 2.64
CA PRO A 8 3.80 39.61 2.12
C PRO A 8 3.07 39.14 0.86
N ALA A 9 1.73 39.14 0.87
CA ALA A 9 0.92 38.70 -0.26
C ALA A 9 -0.29 39.62 -0.49
N ARG A 10 -0.12 40.72 -1.24
CA ARG A 10 -1.22 41.65 -1.55
C ARG A 10 -2.12 41.13 -2.69
N GLY A 11 -3.41 41.49 -2.68
CA GLY A 11 -4.34 41.16 -3.76
C GLY A 11 -4.08 41.94 -5.05
N GLY A 12 -3.72 43.23 -4.93
CA GLY A 12 -3.47 44.14 -6.05
C GLY A 12 -2.12 43.92 -6.72
N SER A 13 -2.03 42.97 -7.65
CA SER A 13 -0.83 42.73 -8.45
C SER A 13 -0.97 43.35 -9.85
N ALA A 14 0.00 44.20 -10.24
CA ALA A 14 -0.07 44.99 -11.47
C ALA A 14 0.24 44.19 -12.75
N GLY A 15 1.17 43.23 -12.70
CA GLY A 15 1.56 42.43 -13.86
C GLY A 15 0.69 41.19 -14.08
N VAL A 16 0.49 40.39 -13.04
CA VAL A 16 -0.37 39.20 -13.06
C VAL A 16 -1.48 39.37 -12.01
N PRO A 17 -2.77 39.47 -12.41
CA PRO A 17 -3.87 39.60 -11.46
C PRO A 17 -3.90 38.44 -10.46
N LEU A 18 -4.02 38.76 -9.17
CA LEU A 18 -4.03 37.76 -8.08
C LEU A 18 -2.86 36.76 -8.16
N LYS A 19 -1.66 37.20 -8.56
CA LYS A 19 -0.49 36.32 -8.80
C LYS A 19 -0.20 35.37 -7.66
N ASN A 20 -0.39 35.80 -6.41
CA ASN A 20 -0.16 34.98 -5.23
C ASN A 20 -1.08 33.73 -5.16
N LEU A 21 -2.21 33.73 -5.87
CA LEU A 21 -3.12 32.60 -6.03
C LEU A 21 -2.83 31.76 -7.29
N ALA A 22 -1.95 32.23 -8.19
CA ALA A 22 -1.58 31.50 -9.38
C ALA A 22 -0.92 30.17 -9.01
N LYS A 23 -1.35 29.08 -9.67
CA LYS A 23 -0.85 27.74 -9.40
C LYS A 23 0.41 27.44 -10.21
N VAL A 24 1.40 26.89 -9.52
CA VAL A 24 2.64 26.32 -10.08
C VAL A 24 2.76 24.89 -9.53
N GLY A 25 2.79 23.89 -10.43
CA GLY A 25 2.69 22.47 -10.04
C GLY A 25 1.42 22.15 -9.24
N GLY A 26 0.28 22.74 -9.63
CA GLY A 26 -1.01 22.57 -8.96
C GLY A 26 -1.21 23.33 -7.64
N THR A 27 -0.16 23.97 -7.09
CA THR A 27 -0.20 24.64 -5.77
C THR A 27 -0.11 26.17 -5.93
N PRO A 28 -0.96 26.97 -5.27
CA PRO A 28 -0.86 28.43 -5.29
C PRO A 28 0.49 28.94 -4.77
N LEU A 29 1.03 30.00 -5.38
CA LEU A 29 2.32 30.61 -5.00
C LEU A 29 2.44 30.91 -3.50
N VAL A 30 1.41 31.51 -2.89
CA VAL A 30 1.39 31.80 -1.44
C VAL A 30 1.47 30.52 -0.60
N ALA A 31 0.76 29.45 -1.01
CA ALA A 31 0.78 28.18 -0.30
C ALA A 31 2.14 27.48 -0.44
N ARG A 32 2.81 27.61 -1.60
CA ARG A 32 4.18 27.11 -1.80
C ARG A 32 5.17 27.78 -0.86
N ALA A 33 5.12 29.11 -0.75
CA ALA A 33 5.99 29.86 0.16
C ALA A 33 5.75 29.47 1.63
N VAL A 34 4.49 29.35 2.05
CA VAL A 34 4.14 28.90 3.41
C VAL A 34 4.68 27.49 3.68
N ALA A 35 4.52 26.56 2.74
CA ALA A 35 5.06 25.20 2.89
C ALA A 35 6.58 25.21 3.06
N SER A 36 7.32 25.95 2.20
CA SER A 36 8.77 26.08 2.31
C SER A 36 9.21 26.66 3.66
N CYS A 37 8.46 27.63 4.20
CA CYS A 37 8.76 28.20 5.52
C CYS A 37 8.51 27.21 6.66
N ARG A 38 7.43 26.42 6.59
CA ARG A 38 7.08 25.44 7.64
C ARG A 38 8.01 24.22 7.66
N GLU A 39 8.59 23.88 6.52
CA GLU A 39 9.57 22.79 6.40
C GLU A 39 10.99 23.22 6.81
N ALA A 40 11.24 24.52 6.97
CA ALA A 40 12.55 25.02 7.38
C ALA A 40 12.75 24.81 8.89
N GLU A 41 13.82 24.10 9.26
CA GLU A 41 14.07 23.63 10.63
C GLU A 41 14.16 24.75 11.67
N LEU A 42 14.59 25.95 11.26
CA LEU A 42 14.84 27.07 12.15
C LEU A 42 13.71 28.12 12.18
N ILE A 43 12.60 27.91 11.47
CA ILE A 43 11.43 28.81 11.55
C ILE A 43 10.46 28.31 12.63
N ASP A 44 10.10 29.17 13.58
CA ASP A 44 9.13 28.84 14.62
C ASP A 44 7.68 29.10 14.19
N GLU A 45 7.42 30.19 13.47
CA GLU A 45 6.08 30.62 13.06
C GLU A 45 6.10 31.25 11.67
N VAL A 46 5.02 31.04 10.91
CA VAL A 46 4.83 31.61 9.57
C VAL A 46 3.61 32.53 9.59
N VAL A 47 3.81 33.78 9.22
CA VAL A 47 2.77 34.80 9.08
C VAL A 47 2.61 35.19 7.62
N VAL A 48 1.37 35.16 7.12
CA VAL A 48 1.01 35.76 5.84
C VAL A 48 0.34 37.11 6.08
N SER A 49 0.95 38.17 5.57
CA SER A 49 0.43 39.54 5.64
C SER A 49 -0.32 39.84 4.35
N THR A 50 -1.65 39.96 4.41
CA THR A 50 -2.51 40.15 3.23
C THR A 50 -3.72 41.03 3.51
N ASP A 51 -4.17 41.74 2.48
CA ASP A 51 -5.42 42.52 2.43
C ASP A 51 -6.59 41.74 1.80
N HIS A 52 -6.34 40.54 1.26
CA HIS A 52 -7.28 39.82 0.40
C HIS A 52 -7.80 38.53 1.04
N ASP A 53 -9.13 38.37 1.11
CA ASP A 53 -9.79 37.26 1.81
C ASP A 53 -9.42 35.89 1.26
N THR A 54 -9.39 35.72 -0.07
CA THR A 54 -9.01 34.43 -0.68
C THR A 54 -7.55 34.07 -0.43
N ILE A 55 -6.63 35.06 -0.38
CA ILE A 55 -5.22 34.80 -0.07
C ILE A 55 -5.10 34.36 1.39
N ALA A 56 -5.84 35.01 2.29
CA ALA A 56 -5.91 34.64 3.71
C ALA A 56 -6.38 33.19 3.89
N ALA A 57 -7.50 32.80 3.26
CA ALA A 57 -8.02 31.45 3.36
C ALA A 57 -7.04 30.38 2.86
N VAL A 58 -6.35 30.63 1.73
CA VAL A 58 -5.31 29.72 1.21
C VAL A 58 -4.11 29.63 2.14
N ALA A 59 -3.69 30.75 2.73
CA ALA A 59 -2.59 30.80 3.69
C ALA A 59 -2.91 30.02 4.97
N GLU A 60 -4.10 30.18 5.54
CA GLU A 60 -4.56 29.45 6.72
C GLU A 60 -4.64 27.94 6.45
N ALA A 61 -5.16 27.55 5.29
CA ALA A 61 -5.20 26.15 4.87
C ALA A 61 -3.79 25.55 4.71
N ALA A 62 -2.79 26.35 4.32
CA ALA A 62 -1.39 25.95 4.26
C ALA A 62 -0.70 25.92 5.65
N GLY A 63 -1.37 26.41 6.69
CA GLY A 63 -0.90 26.41 8.08
C GLY A 63 -0.15 27.67 8.52
N ALA A 64 -0.34 28.80 7.82
CA ALA A 64 0.17 30.10 8.27
C ALA A 64 -0.86 30.85 9.13
N ARG A 65 -0.37 31.68 10.05
CA ARG A 65 -1.19 32.70 10.71
C ARG A 65 -1.40 33.87 9.77
N VAL A 66 -2.63 34.39 9.67
CA VAL A 66 -2.91 35.56 8.84
C VAL A 66 -2.86 36.84 9.67
N VAL A 67 -2.15 37.84 9.14
CA VAL A 67 -2.21 39.23 9.60
C VAL A 67 -2.91 40.06 8.52
N ARG A 68 -4.03 40.69 8.89
CA ARG A 68 -4.76 41.58 7.98
C ARG A 68 -4.00 42.87 7.78
N ARG A 69 -3.64 43.15 6.54
CA ARG A 69 -2.89 44.35 6.17
C ARG A 69 -3.84 45.52 5.90
N PRO A 70 -3.60 46.71 6.48
CA PRO A 70 -4.31 47.94 6.13
C PRO A 70 -4.19 48.28 4.64
N ALA A 71 -5.20 48.94 4.07
CA ALA A 71 -5.21 49.31 2.65
C ALA A 71 -4.03 50.21 2.25
N GLU A 72 -3.59 51.08 3.17
CA GLU A 72 -2.45 52.01 3.00
C GLU A 72 -1.10 51.28 2.81
N LEU A 73 -0.99 50.02 3.22
CA LEU A 73 0.21 49.19 3.09
C LEU A 73 0.09 48.14 1.97
N SER A 74 -0.95 48.26 1.14
CA SER A 74 -1.30 47.29 0.10
C SER A 74 -1.35 47.91 -1.31
N ASP A 75 -1.09 49.21 -1.44
CA ASP A 75 -1.00 49.88 -2.73
C ASP A 75 0.32 49.58 -3.47
N ALA A 76 0.48 50.14 -4.68
CA ALA A 76 1.66 49.94 -5.52
C ALA A 76 2.93 50.60 -4.97
N THR A 77 2.82 51.56 -4.05
CA THR A 77 3.95 52.30 -3.46
C THR A 77 4.39 51.76 -2.11
N ALA A 78 3.60 50.88 -1.49
CA ALA A 78 3.96 50.21 -0.25
C ALA A 78 5.17 49.28 -0.42
N SER A 79 6.14 49.42 0.48
CA SER A 79 7.36 48.59 0.50
C SER A 79 7.12 47.25 1.21
N SER A 80 7.92 46.23 0.86
CA SER A 80 7.91 44.94 1.57
C SER A 80 8.24 45.11 3.06
N GLU A 81 9.09 46.07 3.40
CA GLU A 81 9.51 46.41 4.75
C GLU A 81 8.35 46.96 5.58
N SER A 82 7.49 47.80 5.00
CA SER A 82 6.31 48.31 5.70
C SER A 82 5.34 47.19 6.09
N ALA A 83 5.20 46.17 5.24
CA ALA A 83 4.39 44.99 5.52
C ALA A 83 5.01 44.10 6.62
N LEU A 84 6.35 44.01 6.67
CA LEU A 84 7.08 43.30 7.73
C LEU A 84 6.91 43.99 9.08
N LEU A 85 7.17 45.30 9.14
CA LEU A 85 7.05 46.08 10.37
C LEU A 85 5.62 46.02 10.92
N HIS A 86 4.62 46.17 10.06
CA HIS A 86 3.22 45.99 10.46
C HIS A 86 2.95 44.58 11.01
N ALA A 87 3.48 43.53 10.37
CA ALA A 87 3.29 42.16 10.87
C ALA A 87 3.95 41.96 12.25
N LEU A 88 5.13 42.55 12.47
CA LEU A 88 5.82 42.55 13.76
C LEU A 88 5.04 43.33 14.83
N ASP A 89 4.42 44.45 14.49
CA ASP A 89 3.58 45.24 15.42
C ASP A 89 2.31 44.51 15.88
N GLN A 90 1.84 43.54 15.10
CA GLN A 90 0.72 42.67 15.48
C GLN A 90 1.15 41.49 16.38
N LEU A 91 2.45 41.37 16.69
CA LEU A 91 2.99 40.40 17.63
C LEU A 91 3.17 41.03 19.01
N GLY A 92 2.97 40.22 20.06
CA GLY A 92 3.17 40.66 21.44
C GLY A 92 4.64 40.81 21.84
N ALA A 93 5.58 40.29 21.03
CA ALA A 93 7.02 40.38 21.24
C ALA A 93 7.76 40.20 19.91
N ASP A 94 8.84 40.96 19.72
CA ASP A 94 9.70 40.85 18.54
C ASP A 94 10.52 39.54 18.58
N PRO A 95 10.59 38.78 17.47
CA PRO A 95 11.52 37.66 17.33
C PRO A 95 12.97 38.15 17.24
N GLU A 96 13.94 37.26 17.45
CA GLU A 96 15.37 37.56 17.24
C GLU A 96 15.66 37.82 15.74
N VAL A 97 15.06 37.00 14.87
CA VAL A 97 15.19 37.09 13.41
C VAL A 97 13.82 37.11 12.76
N VAL A 98 13.65 38.02 11.80
CA VAL A 98 12.51 38.05 10.88
C VAL A 98 12.98 37.65 9.48
N VAL A 99 12.25 36.76 8.83
CA VAL A 99 12.54 36.32 7.46
C VAL A 99 11.48 36.91 6.53
N LEU A 100 11.88 37.81 5.64
CA LEU A 100 11.03 38.22 4.51
C LEU A 100 11.07 37.11 3.47
N VAL A 101 9.92 36.55 3.11
CA VAL A 101 9.80 35.53 2.07
C VAL A 101 8.85 36.03 0.98
N GLN A 102 9.34 36.15 -0.25
CA GLN A 102 8.53 36.62 -1.37
C GLN A 102 7.91 35.41 -2.09
N CYS A 103 6.59 35.29 -2.04
CA CYS A 103 5.88 34.22 -2.73
C CYS A 103 5.89 34.35 -4.26
N THR A 104 6.47 35.43 -4.81
CA THR A 104 6.72 35.61 -6.24
C THR A 104 7.86 34.74 -6.76
N SER A 105 8.75 34.28 -5.89
CA SER A 105 9.73 33.24 -6.22
C SER A 105 9.12 31.87 -5.98
N ALA A 106 8.84 31.13 -7.06
CA ALA A 106 8.05 29.89 -7.00
C ALA A 106 8.78 28.69 -6.36
N PHE A 107 10.11 28.78 -6.24
CA PHE A 107 10.98 27.73 -5.74
C PHE A 107 11.85 28.28 -4.61
N ILE A 108 11.60 27.78 -3.40
CA ILE A 108 12.32 28.16 -2.18
C ILE A 108 12.68 26.86 -1.46
N ASP A 109 13.97 26.55 -1.36
CA ASP A 109 14.41 25.36 -0.62
C ASP A 109 14.42 25.65 0.89
N PRO A 110 13.71 24.85 1.72
CA PRO A 110 13.74 24.99 3.17
C PRO A 110 15.15 24.92 3.79
N ALA A 111 16.06 24.16 3.17
CA ALA A 111 17.43 24.03 3.64
C ALA A 111 18.24 25.31 3.43
N ASP A 112 18.11 25.95 2.26
CA ASP A 112 18.76 27.23 1.97
C ASP A 112 18.21 28.33 2.87
N LEU A 113 16.90 28.32 3.10
CA LEU A 113 16.25 29.25 3.99
C LEU A 113 16.73 29.08 5.44
N SER A 114 16.83 27.85 5.92
CA SER A 114 17.40 27.54 7.24
C SER A 114 18.87 27.97 7.35
N ALA A 115 19.68 27.74 6.31
CA ALA A 115 21.08 28.15 6.29
C ALA A 115 21.24 29.68 6.36
N ALA A 116 20.36 30.44 5.70
CA ALA A 116 20.35 31.89 5.81
C ALA A 116 19.96 32.37 7.21
N VAL A 117 18.96 31.74 7.83
CA VAL A 117 18.56 32.03 9.22
C VAL A 117 19.70 31.72 10.19
N ALA A 118 20.38 30.58 10.02
CA ALA A 118 21.51 30.17 10.87
C ALA A 118 22.61 31.24 10.88
N LYS A 119 22.97 31.80 9.72
CA LYS A 119 23.98 32.87 9.62
C LYS A 119 23.67 34.06 10.53
N VAL A 120 22.40 34.46 10.60
CA VAL A 120 21.96 35.61 11.41
C VAL A 120 21.92 35.24 12.90
N LEU A 121 21.39 34.06 13.24
CA LEU A 121 21.30 33.55 14.62
C LEU A 121 22.67 33.27 15.26
N GLU A 122 23.63 32.82 14.48
CA GLU A 122 25.02 32.58 14.92
C GLU A 122 25.84 33.87 14.98
N GLY A 123 25.30 34.98 14.49
CA GLY A 123 25.96 36.29 14.48
C GLY A 123 27.05 36.44 13.41
N THR A 124 27.07 35.57 12.40
CA THR A 124 28.00 35.69 11.25
C THR A 124 27.54 36.76 10.25
N ALA A 125 26.26 37.12 10.27
CA ALA A 125 25.70 38.23 9.52
C ALA A 125 24.57 38.93 10.30
N ASP A 126 24.27 40.17 9.95
CA ASP A 126 23.05 40.88 10.36
C ASP A 126 21.89 40.62 9.38
N VAL A 127 22.25 40.38 8.11
CA VAL A 127 21.32 40.10 7.02
C VAL A 127 21.89 38.99 6.13
N ALA A 128 21.09 37.98 5.80
CA ALA A 128 21.43 36.98 4.81
C ALA A 128 20.32 36.84 3.76
N PHE A 129 20.64 36.93 2.47
CA PHE A 129 19.64 36.91 1.38
C PHE A 129 19.97 35.90 0.29
N SER A 130 18.94 35.45 -0.43
CA SER A 130 19.07 34.47 -1.51
C SER A 130 19.62 35.10 -2.80
N ALA A 131 20.68 34.52 -3.36
CA ALA A 131 21.25 34.97 -4.62
C ALA A 131 21.85 33.81 -5.44
N VAL A 132 22.01 34.01 -6.74
CA VAL A 132 22.67 33.05 -7.64
C VAL A 132 23.98 33.61 -8.17
N PRO A 133 25.04 32.79 -8.29
CA PRO A 133 26.24 33.20 -8.99
C PRO A 133 25.90 33.59 -10.44
N THR A 134 26.28 34.78 -10.86
CA THR A 134 26.07 35.27 -12.22
C THR A 134 27.40 35.52 -12.91
N HIS A 135 27.41 35.28 -14.23
CA HIS A 135 28.52 35.63 -15.11
C HIS A 135 28.02 36.54 -16.24
N GLU A 136 26.80 37.07 -16.09
CA GLU A 136 26.20 38.00 -17.04
C GLU A 136 27.02 39.28 -17.09
N PHE A 137 27.05 39.90 -18.26
CA PHE A 137 27.68 41.19 -18.47
C PHE A 137 26.57 42.23 -18.43
N VAL A 138 26.53 43.02 -17.36
CA VAL A 138 25.50 44.03 -17.17
C VAL A 138 25.94 45.31 -17.86
N TRP A 139 25.05 45.88 -18.67
CA TRP A 139 25.27 47.16 -19.35
C TRP A 139 24.27 48.17 -18.82
N ALA A 140 24.75 49.34 -18.43
CA ALA A 140 23.90 50.49 -18.11
C ALA A 140 23.86 51.42 -19.32
N GLY A 141 22.66 51.86 -19.71
CA GLY A 141 22.49 52.78 -20.83
C GLY A 141 21.60 53.97 -20.50
N ARG A 142 21.99 55.15 -20.98
CA ARG A 142 21.16 56.37 -20.95
C ARG A 142 21.40 57.16 -22.23
N ASP A 143 20.31 57.59 -22.87
CA ASP A 143 20.34 58.46 -24.06
C ASP A 143 21.23 57.95 -25.22
N GLY A 144 21.32 56.63 -25.40
CA GLY A 144 22.06 55.99 -26.50
C GLY A 144 23.53 55.66 -26.19
N GLU A 145 24.08 56.12 -25.08
CA GLU A 145 25.37 55.66 -24.56
C GLU A 145 25.18 54.42 -23.67
N VAL A 146 26.06 53.42 -23.80
CA VAL A 146 26.07 52.20 -22.98
C VAL A 146 27.44 51.97 -22.37
N ASN A 147 27.49 51.63 -21.08
CA ASN A 147 28.71 51.32 -20.34
C ASN A 147 28.56 49.99 -19.61
N GLY A 148 29.64 49.20 -19.57
CA GLY A 148 29.69 47.98 -18.76
C GLY A 148 29.65 48.34 -17.27
N VAL A 149 28.79 47.68 -16.49
CA VAL A 149 28.65 47.88 -15.04
C VAL A 149 29.67 47.04 -14.28
N ASN A 150 29.78 45.76 -14.66
CA ASN A 150 30.62 44.75 -14.00
C ASN A 150 31.76 44.26 -14.91
N HIS A 151 32.05 44.98 -15.99
CA HIS A 151 33.11 44.64 -16.94
C HIS A 151 33.59 45.86 -17.72
N ASP A 152 34.81 45.78 -18.20
CA ASP A 152 35.37 46.72 -19.17
C ASP A 152 34.98 46.29 -20.60
N PRO A 153 34.26 47.12 -21.37
CA PRO A 153 33.97 46.86 -22.79
C PRO A 153 35.22 46.59 -23.65
N GLY A 154 36.37 47.18 -23.31
CA GLY A 154 37.63 47.02 -24.02
C GLY A 154 38.40 45.74 -23.67
N HIS A 155 38.08 45.10 -22.55
CA HIS A 155 38.71 43.86 -22.11
C HIS A 155 37.70 42.96 -21.40
N ARG A 156 37.10 42.03 -22.14
CA ARG A 156 36.12 41.09 -21.59
C ARG A 156 36.82 39.90 -20.90
N PRO A 157 36.84 39.82 -19.56
CA PRO A 157 37.53 38.74 -18.86
C PRO A 157 36.84 37.40 -19.09
N ARG A 158 37.62 36.31 -19.14
CA ARG A 158 37.08 34.94 -19.23
C ARG A 158 36.40 34.59 -17.92
N ARG A 159 35.40 33.70 -17.97
CA ARG A 159 34.61 33.28 -16.81
C ARG A 159 35.46 32.83 -15.62
N GLN A 160 36.53 32.08 -15.88
CA GLN A 160 37.44 31.54 -14.86
C GLN A 160 38.35 32.57 -14.18
N ASP A 161 38.46 33.76 -14.76
CA ASP A 161 39.35 34.84 -14.28
C ASP A 161 38.57 35.93 -13.51
N ARG A 162 37.28 35.72 -13.25
CA ARG A 162 36.39 36.68 -12.58
C ARG A 162 36.14 36.28 -11.13
N GLU A 163 36.13 37.27 -10.25
CA GLU A 163 35.58 37.10 -8.90
C GLU A 163 34.08 36.77 -8.98
N PRO A 164 33.55 35.97 -8.03
CA PRO A 164 32.14 35.61 -8.02
C PRO A 164 31.25 36.85 -7.81
N GLU A 165 30.34 37.08 -8.77
CA GLU A 165 29.26 38.05 -8.65
C GLU A 165 27.95 37.31 -8.41
N TYR A 166 27.03 37.97 -7.71
CA TYR A 166 25.77 37.38 -7.31
C TYR A 166 24.60 38.25 -7.76
N ARG A 167 23.60 37.61 -8.37
CA ARG A 167 22.31 38.22 -8.68
C ARG A 167 21.29 37.77 -7.64
N GLU A 168 20.68 38.72 -6.96
CA GLU A 168 19.57 38.47 -6.05
C GLU A 168 18.43 37.70 -6.74
N THR A 169 17.80 36.77 -6.03
CA THR A 169 16.64 36.02 -6.54
C THR A 169 15.30 36.53 -6.05
N GLY A 170 15.30 37.45 -5.08
CA GLY A 170 14.09 37.93 -4.42
C GLY A 170 13.42 36.92 -3.48
N ALA A 171 13.89 35.68 -3.39
CA ALA A 171 13.15 34.60 -2.71
C ALA A 171 13.02 34.80 -1.20
N PHE A 172 14.13 35.06 -0.50
CA PHE A 172 14.09 35.28 0.95
C PHE A 172 15.25 36.13 1.49
N TYR A 173 15.00 36.72 2.66
CA TYR A 173 15.93 37.56 3.41
C TYR A 173 15.76 37.27 4.90
N ALA A 174 16.76 36.65 5.53
CA ALA A 174 16.85 36.53 6.97
C ALA A 174 17.47 37.82 7.53
N ILE A 175 16.78 38.47 8.46
CA ILE A 175 17.11 39.82 8.93
C ILE A 175 17.06 39.85 10.45
N ARG A 176 18.11 40.39 11.09
CA ARG A 176 18.09 40.68 12.52
C ARG A 176 17.01 41.71 12.85
N THR A 177 15.99 41.32 13.62
CA THR A 177 14.77 42.12 13.83
C THR A 177 15.06 43.50 14.42
N ALA A 178 15.95 43.56 15.41
CA ALA A 178 16.34 44.82 16.05
C ALA A 178 16.95 45.81 15.03
N GLY A 179 17.77 45.31 14.09
CA GLY A 179 18.35 46.15 13.05
C GLY A 179 17.32 46.62 12.03
N LEU A 180 16.34 45.79 11.67
CA LEU A 180 15.22 46.21 10.81
C LEU A 180 14.39 47.32 11.48
N ARG A 181 14.10 47.19 12.78
CA ARG A 181 13.39 48.21 13.58
C ARG A 181 14.14 49.54 13.60
N GLU A 182 15.46 49.50 13.77
CA GLU A 182 16.31 50.69 13.86
C GLU A 182 16.46 51.40 12.50
N HIS A 183 16.72 50.66 11.43
CA HIS A 183 17.10 51.23 10.13
C HIS A 183 15.92 51.41 9.17
N GLY A 184 14.84 50.64 9.35
CA GLY A 184 13.66 50.68 8.49
C GLY A 184 13.85 50.10 7.07
N HIS A 185 15.00 49.49 6.78
CA HIS A 185 15.28 48.82 5.51
C HIS A 185 16.00 47.47 5.72
N ARG A 186 15.94 46.57 4.72
CA ARG A 186 16.37 45.17 4.87
C ARG A 186 17.89 44.92 4.85
N PHE A 187 18.70 45.88 4.38
CA PHE A 187 20.15 45.72 4.27
C PHE A 187 20.89 46.69 5.20
N PHE A 188 21.58 46.15 6.21
CA PHE A 188 22.39 46.90 7.16
C PHE A 188 23.45 45.97 7.76
N GLY A 189 24.44 46.54 8.45
CA GLY A 189 25.48 45.78 9.13
C GLY A 189 26.24 44.84 8.19
N THR A 190 26.50 43.63 8.66
CA THR A 190 27.17 42.58 7.87
C THR A 190 26.15 41.85 6.99
N VAL A 191 26.31 41.95 5.67
CA VAL A 191 25.44 41.30 4.69
C VAL A 191 26.11 40.05 4.12
N ALA A 192 25.42 38.92 4.19
CA ALA A 192 25.86 37.65 3.65
C ALA A 192 24.97 37.18 2.50
N VAL A 193 25.58 36.51 1.52
CA VAL A 193 24.86 35.82 0.46
C VAL A 193 24.56 34.38 0.88
N GLN A 194 23.32 33.92 0.65
CA GLN A 194 22.97 32.52 0.61
C GLN A 194 22.84 32.09 -0.86
N PRO A 195 23.84 31.35 -1.40
CA PRO A 195 23.77 30.88 -2.78
C PRO A 195 22.63 29.87 -2.92
N VAL A 196 21.80 30.02 -3.95
CA VAL A 196 20.72 29.09 -4.30
C VAL A 196 20.92 28.55 -5.73
N PRO A 197 20.20 27.49 -6.15
CA PRO A 197 20.25 27.01 -7.54
C PRO A 197 19.75 28.05 -8.54
N SER A 198 20.35 28.09 -9.75
CA SER A 198 19.91 28.99 -10.83
C SER A 198 18.47 28.78 -11.26
N SER A 199 17.95 27.55 -11.14
CA SER A 199 16.55 27.20 -11.42
C SER A 199 15.56 27.83 -10.43
N HIS A 200 16.03 28.35 -9.29
CA HIS A 200 15.19 29.03 -8.28
C HIS A 200 15.17 30.55 -8.46
N ALA A 201 15.91 31.09 -9.45
CA ALA A 201 16.11 32.53 -9.62
C ALA A 201 15.02 33.27 -10.40
N VAL A 202 13.94 32.60 -10.80
CA VAL A 202 12.87 33.20 -11.60
C VAL A 202 11.81 33.79 -10.66
N GLU A 203 11.67 35.11 -10.69
CA GLU A 203 10.63 35.84 -9.99
C GLU A 203 9.42 36.07 -10.90
N VAL A 204 8.21 35.80 -10.40
CA VAL A 204 6.97 35.94 -11.17
C VAL A 204 6.45 37.37 -11.09
N ASP A 205 6.75 38.15 -12.12
CA ASP A 205 6.21 39.51 -12.31
C ASP A 205 5.33 39.65 -13.53
N THR A 206 5.59 38.86 -14.58
CA THR A 206 4.85 38.84 -15.83
C THR A 206 4.15 37.49 -16.07
N PRO A 207 3.18 37.43 -17.00
CA PRO A 207 2.60 36.16 -17.43
C PRO A 207 3.63 35.18 -18.01
N GLU A 208 4.66 35.69 -18.68
CA GLU A 208 5.74 34.87 -19.28
C GLU A 208 6.62 34.23 -18.19
N ASP A 209 6.95 34.97 -17.13
CA ASP A 209 7.62 34.39 -15.95
C ASP A 209 6.80 33.26 -15.33
N LEU A 210 5.47 33.44 -15.25
CA LEU A 210 4.56 32.42 -14.74
C LEU A 210 4.57 31.14 -15.60
N GLU A 211 4.68 31.26 -16.92
CA GLU A 211 4.83 30.12 -17.83
C GLU A 211 6.18 29.43 -17.64
N ILE A 212 7.27 30.20 -17.51
CA ILE A 212 8.61 29.67 -17.25
C ILE A 212 8.63 28.86 -15.94
N VAL A 213 8.13 29.43 -14.83
CA VAL A 213 8.11 28.69 -13.56
C VAL A 213 7.18 27.48 -13.61
N ARG A 214 6.09 27.50 -14.38
CA ARG A 214 5.25 26.31 -14.57
C ARG A 214 5.97 25.22 -15.33
N ALA A 215 6.72 25.57 -16.37
CA ALA A 215 7.55 24.63 -17.12
C ALA A 215 8.71 24.08 -16.29
N LEU A 216 9.29 24.89 -15.40
CA LEU A 216 10.34 24.48 -14.48
C LEU A 216 9.82 23.69 -13.28
N ALA A 217 8.54 23.80 -12.92
CA ALA A 217 8.00 23.19 -11.70
C ALA A 217 8.27 21.68 -11.55
N PRO A 218 8.20 20.85 -12.61
CA PRO A 218 8.57 19.44 -12.56
C PRO A 218 10.06 19.19 -12.29
N LEU A 219 10.93 20.13 -12.64
CA LEU A 219 12.39 19.99 -12.62
C LEU A 219 13.04 20.70 -11.41
N ALA A 220 12.47 21.82 -10.98
CA ALA A 220 13.03 22.72 -9.98
C ALA A 220 12.33 22.60 -8.62
N GLY A 221 11.09 22.13 -8.58
CA GLY A 221 10.43 21.77 -7.33
C GLY A 221 11.05 20.50 -6.75
N ARG A 222 11.22 20.42 -5.42
CA ARG A 222 11.40 19.11 -4.78
C ARG A 222 10.25 18.22 -5.24
N PRO A 223 10.49 16.96 -5.65
CA PRO A 223 9.42 16.06 -6.02
C PRO A 223 8.49 15.93 -4.82
N ALA A 224 7.37 16.66 -4.88
CA ALA A 224 6.44 16.67 -3.79
C ALA A 224 5.97 15.22 -3.59
N PRO A 225 5.88 14.76 -2.34
CA PRO A 225 5.32 13.46 -2.07
C PRO A 225 3.89 13.34 -2.63
N LEU A 226 3.54 12.18 -3.18
CA LEU A 226 2.20 11.90 -3.69
C LEU A 226 1.40 11.12 -2.63
N ASP A 227 0.59 11.81 -1.83
CA ASP A 227 -0.31 11.15 -0.88
C ASP A 227 -1.54 10.59 -1.63
N VAL A 228 -1.42 9.32 -2.04
CA VAL A 228 -2.46 8.57 -2.76
C VAL A 228 -2.64 7.19 -2.17
N ASP A 229 -3.86 6.69 -2.29
CA ASP A 229 -4.25 5.34 -1.87
C ASP A 229 -4.10 4.34 -3.02
N ALA A 230 -4.11 4.82 -4.26
CA ALA A 230 -3.98 4.01 -5.46
C ALA A 230 -3.16 4.68 -6.57
N VAL A 231 -2.51 3.84 -7.37
CA VAL A 231 -1.77 4.21 -8.58
C VAL A 231 -2.31 3.40 -9.75
N VAL A 232 -2.77 4.10 -10.78
CA VAL A 232 -3.17 3.51 -12.05
C VAL A 232 -2.21 3.97 -13.12
N THR A 233 -1.74 3.06 -13.96
CA THR A 233 -0.81 3.38 -15.03
C THR A 233 -1.35 2.90 -16.35
N ASP A 234 -1.20 3.71 -17.40
CA ASP A 234 -1.13 3.14 -18.74
C ASP A 234 0.06 2.18 -18.84
N PHE A 235 0.07 1.32 -19.86
CA PHE A 235 1.21 0.45 -20.12
C PHE A 235 2.19 1.07 -21.11
N ASP A 236 1.70 1.42 -22.31
CA ASP A 236 2.51 1.89 -23.42
C ASP A 236 2.99 3.33 -23.15
N GLY A 237 4.26 3.61 -23.42
CA GLY A 237 4.90 4.89 -23.09
C GLY A 237 4.98 5.24 -21.60
N VAL A 238 4.59 4.32 -20.70
CA VAL A 238 4.74 4.47 -19.24
C VAL A 238 5.63 3.35 -18.67
N HIS A 239 5.23 2.09 -18.83
CA HIS A 239 6.08 0.93 -18.48
C HIS A 239 7.08 0.59 -19.58
N THR A 240 6.80 1.04 -20.81
CA THR A 240 7.66 0.91 -22.00
C THR A 240 8.14 2.29 -22.47
N ASP A 241 9.14 2.31 -23.32
CA ASP A 241 9.67 3.50 -24.00
C ASP A 241 8.88 3.88 -25.26
N ASP A 242 7.63 3.41 -25.36
CA ASP A 242 6.72 3.62 -26.50
C ASP A 242 7.24 3.05 -27.83
N LEU A 243 8.21 2.11 -27.78
CA LEU A 243 8.73 1.39 -28.93
C LEU A 243 8.38 -0.10 -28.88
N VAL A 244 8.07 -0.66 -30.05
CA VAL A 244 7.81 -2.08 -30.24
C VAL A 244 8.75 -2.68 -31.30
N TYR A 245 9.35 -3.82 -30.98
CA TYR A 245 10.08 -4.64 -31.95
C TYR A 245 9.12 -5.65 -32.55
N VAL A 246 8.91 -5.58 -33.86
CA VAL A 246 8.05 -6.51 -34.60
C VAL A 246 8.91 -7.41 -35.48
N ASP A 247 8.80 -8.73 -35.31
CA ASP A 247 9.46 -9.69 -36.19
C ASP A 247 8.71 -9.88 -37.52
N GLN A 248 9.32 -10.61 -38.46
CA GLN A 248 8.73 -10.85 -39.78
C GLN A 248 7.43 -11.69 -39.73
N GLU A 249 7.17 -12.36 -38.61
CA GLU A 249 5.93 -13.10 -38.33
C GLU A 249 4.87 -12.23 -37.63
N GLY A 250 5.15 -10.95 -37.37
CA GLY A 250 4.25 -10.01 -36.72
C GLY A 250 4.20 -10.14 -35.20
N ARG A 251 5.19 -10.79 -34.56
CA ARG A 251 5.26 -10.89 -33.10
C ARG A 251 5.94 -9.67 -32.52
N GLU A 252 5.33 -9.14 -31.49
CA GLU A 252 5.77 -7.94 -30.80
C GLU A 252 6.61 -8.25 -29.56
N THR A 253 7.65 -7.46 -29.34
CA THR A 253 8.46 -7.45 -28.11
C THR A 253 8.69 -6.00 -27.69
N VAL A 254 8.59 -5.73 -26.39
CA VAL A 254 8.86 -4.41 -25.81
C VAL A 254 9.91 -4.50 -24.71
N ALA A 255 10.61 -3.39 -24.47
CA ALA A 255 11.51 -3.25 -23.34
C ALA A 255 10.78 -2.67 -22.13
N VAL A 256 11.10 -3.16 -20.93
CA VAL A 256 10.52 -2.65 -19.67
C VAL A 256 11.60 -2.55 -18.60
N SER A 257 11.50 -1.52 -17.76
CA SER A 257 12.46 -1.28 -16.68
C SER A 257 12.34 -2.32 -15.55
N ARG A 258 13.47 -2.81 -15.05
CA ARG A 258 13.51 -3.63 -13.81
C ARG A 258 13.31 -2.77 -12.56
N SER A 259 13.81 -1.53 -12.59
CA SER A 259 13.68 -0.57 -11.49
C SER A 259 12.22 -0.23 -11.23
N ASP A 260 11.42 -0.10 -12.29
CA ASP A 260 9.96 0.11 -12.21
C ASP A 260 9.29 -1.05 -11.50
N GLY A 261 9.70 -2.29 -11.82
CA GLY A 261 9.18 -3.47 -11.14
C GLY A 261 9.49 -3.51 -9.64
N LEU A 262 10.66 -3.02 -9.24
CA LEU A 262 11.01 -2.89 -7.82
C LEU A 262 10.17 -1.80 -7.14
N GLY A 263 9.94 -0.66 -7.80
CA GLY A 263 9.07 0.40 -7.29
C GLY A 263 7.64 -0.09 -7.06
N VAL A 264 7.06 -0.77 -8.05
CA VAL A 264 5.72 -1.39 -7.96
C VAL A 264 5.67 -2.37 -6.79
N ALA A 265 6.69 -3.21 -6.61
CA ALA A 265 6.76 -4.13 -5.47
C ALA A 265 6.81 -3.40 -4.12
N MET A 266 7.52 -2.26 -4.03
CA MET A 266 7.60 -1.44 -2.83
C MET A 266 6.26 -0.76 -2.51
N LEU A 267 5.56 -0.22 -3.52
CA LEU A 267 4.20 0.33 -3.33
C LEU A 267 3.20 -0.70 -2.84
N LYS A 268 3.22 -1.90 -3.42
CA LYS A 268 2.36 -3.00 -2.96
C LYS A 268 2.63 -3.36 -1.51
N ARG A 269 3.91 -3.41 -1.09
CA ARG A 269 4.28 -3.63 0.31
C ARG A 269 3.80 -2.52 1.23
N ALA A 270 3.71 -1.29 0.73
CA ALA A 270 3.12 -0.17 1.44
C ALA A 270 1.58 -0.18 1.45
N GLY A 271 0.92 -1.12 0.75
CA GLY A 271 -0.54 -1.23 0.72
C GLY A 271 -1.22 -0.25 -0.24
N VAL A 272 -0.48 0.33 -1.18
CA VAL A 272 -1.07 1.12 -2.29
C VAL A 272 -1.68 0.17 -3.31
N LYS A 273 -2.94 0.41 -3.69
CA LYS A 273 -3.58 -0.38 -4.76
C LYS A 273 -2.98 0.02 -6.11
N ILE A 274 -2.72 -0.94 -6.99
CA ILE A 274 -2.12 -0.67 -8.30
C ILE A 274 -2.95 -1.34 -9.38
N LEU A 275 -3.18 -0.65 -10.49
CA LEU A 275 -3.84 -1.17 -11.68
C LEU A 275 -3.08 -0.75 -12.95
N VAL A 276 -2.95 -1.67 -13.90
CA VAL A 276 -2.50 -1.35 -15.26
C VAL A 276 -3.71 -1.31 -16.19
N LEU A 277 -3.87 -0.24 -16.95
CA LEU A 277 -4.84 -0.15 -18.04
C LEU A 277 -4.11 -0.18 -19.37
N SER A 278 -4.71 -0.81 -20.37
CA SER A 278 -4.30 -0.68 -21.77
C SER A 278 -5.55 -0.73 -22.66
N THR A 279 -5.55 0.02 -23.75
CA THR A 279 -6.63 -0.03 -24.74
C THR A 279 -6.56 -1.29 -25.60
N GLU A 280 -5.36 -1.79 -25.87
CA GLU A 280 -5.15 -2.94 -26.75
C GLU A 280 -5.04 -4.25 -25.95
N GLN A 281 -5.39 -5.38 -26.58
CA GLN A 281 -5.08 -6.69 -26.02
C GLN A 281 -3.69 -7.11 -26.49
N ASN A 282 -2.73 -7.10 -25.58
CA ASN A 282 -1.35 -7.50 -25.88
C ASN A 282 -0.84 -8.51 -24.83
N PRO A 283 -0.40 -9.72 -25.26
CA PRO A 283 0.15 -10.73 -24.35
C PRO A 283 1.30 -10.24 -23.48
N VAL A 284 2.10 -9.28 -23.97
CA VAL A 284 3.25 -8.75 -23.23
C VAL A 284 2.80 -7.95 -22.00
N VAL A 285 1.75 -7.15 -22.12
CA VAL A 285 1.14 -6.39 -21.03
C VAL A 285 0.68 -7.36 -19.94
N THR A 286 -0.02 -8.44 -20.33
CA THR A 286 -0.51 -9.48 -19.41
C THR A 286 0.64 -10.21 -18.70
N ALA A 287 1.68 -10.60 -19.44
CA ALA A 287 2.85 -11.26 -18.87
C ALA A 287 3.58 -10.36 -17.88
N ARG A 288 3.70 -9.06 -18.20
CA ARG A 288 4.33 -8.08 -17.32
C ARG A 288 3.50 -7.83 -16.06
N ALA A 289 2.19 -7.60 -16.18
CA ALA A 289 1.30 -7.43 -15.05
C ALA A 289 1.32 -8.64 -14.10
N ARG A 290 1.29 -9.87 -14.66
CA ARG A 290 1.46 -11.11 -13.91
C ARG A 290 2.78 -11.17 -13.15
N LYS A 291 3.90 -10.79 -13.80
CA LYS A 291 5.22 -10.75 -13.16
C LYS A 291 5.29 -9.73 -12.02
N LEU A 292 4.60 -8.60 -12.14
CA LEU A 292 4.50 -7.58 -11.09
C LEU A 292 3.46 -7.94 -10.01
N GLY A 293 2.61 -8.93 -10.29
CA GLY A 293 1.47 -9.31 -9.46
C GLY A 293 0.45 -8.17 -9.31
N VAL A 294 0.23 -7.38 -10.36
CA VAL A 294 -0.76 -6.30 -10.38
C VAL A 294 -1.91 -6.70 -11.32
N PRO A 295 -3.16 -6.31 -11.00
CA PRO A 295 -4.27 -6.48 -11.92
C PRO A 295 -4.04 -5.65 -13.19
N VAL A 296 -4.61 -6.13 -14.29
CA VAL A 296 -4.57 -5.45 -15.58
C VAL A 296 -5.91 -5.57 -16.29
N LEU A 297 -6.37 -4.47 -16.88
CA LEU A 297 -7.55 -4.43 -17.74
C LEU A 297 -7.11 -4.01 -19.15
N GLN A 298 -7.50 -4.78 -20.17
CA GLN A 298 -7.05 -4.66 -21.56
C GLN A 298 -8.21 -4.79 -22.53
N GLY A 299 -8.03 -4.37 -23.79
CA GLY A 299 -9.07 -4.44 -24.81
C GLY A 299 -10.26 -3.52 -24.48
N LEU A 300 -9.97 -2.38 -23.87
CA LEU A 300 -10.97 -1.48 -23.33
C LEU A 300 -11.50 -0.54 -24.41
N ALA A 301 -12.83 -0.44 -24.52
CA ALA A 301 -13.46 0.57 -25.35
C ALA A 301 -13.24 2.00 -24.79
N SER A 302 -13.12 2.13 -23.46
CA SER A 302 -12.85 3.39 -22.76
C SER A 302 -12.05 3.11 -21.49
N LYS A 303 -10.84 3.65 -21.40
CA LYS A 303 -10.03 3.59 -20.16
C LYS A 303 -10.73 4.34 -19.02
N GLN A 304 -11.40 5.45 -19.31
CA GLN A 304 -12.10 6.27 -18.30
C GLN A 304 -13.24 5.49 -17.62
N THR A 305 -14.04 4.76 -18.39
CA THR A 305 -15.12 3.93 -17.84
C THR A 305 -14.56 2.82 -16.97
N ALA A 306 -13.55 2.09 -17.46
CA ALA A 306 -12.89 1.02 -16.70
C ALA A 306 -12.25 1.52 -15.41
N LEU A 307 -11.64 2.70 -15.43
CA LEU A 307 -11.11 3.35 -14.24
C LEU A 307 -12.23 3.68 -13.25
N SER A 308 -13.32 4.30 -13.69
CA SER A 308 -14.45 4.63 -12.83
C SER A 308 -15.08 3.40 -12.17
N ASP A 309 -15.27 2.32 -12.91
CA ASP A 309 -15.81 1.06 -12.38
C ASP A 309 -14.87 0.45 -11.35
N TRP A 310 -13.56 0.41 -11.64
CA TRP A 310 -12.57 -0.09 -10.69
C TRP A 310 -12.50 0.72 -9.41
N LEU A 311 -12.54 2.07 -9.49
CA LEU A 311 -12.57 2.94 -8.32
C LEU A 311 -13.80 2.66 -7.44
N SER A 312 -14.96 2.46 -8.06
CA SER A 312 -16.21 2.12 -7.37
C SER A 312 -16.12 0.76 -6.66
N ILE A 313 -15.62 -0.27 -7.36
CA ILE A 313 -15.45 -1.63 -6.81
C ILE A 313 -14.47 -1.63 -5.63
N GLU A 314 -13.38 -0.88 -5.74
CA GLU A 314 -12.33 -0.82 -4.73
C GLU A 314 -12.63 0.14 -3.58
N GLY A 315 -13.74 0.88 -3.64
CA GLY A 315 -14.14 1.89 -2.66
C GLY A 315 -13.15 3.06 -2.54
N LEU A 316 -12.51 3.45 -3.65
CA LEU A 316 -11.47 4.47 -3.69
C LEU A 316 -12.05 5.85 -4.00
N ASP A 317 -11.60 6.86 -3.24
CA ASP A 317 -11.87 8.27 -3.57
C ASP A 317 -11.00 8.70 -4.77
N PRO A 318 -11.59 9.11 -5.91
CA PRO A 318 -10.83 9.58 -7.07
C PRO A 318 -9.84 10.70 -6.73
N ALA A 319 -10.13 11.54 -5.72
CA ALA A 319 -9.24 12.62 -5.29
C ALA A 319 -7.91 12.10 -4.69
N ARG A 320 -7.87 10.85 -4.22
CA ARG A 320 -6.70 10.17 -3.64
C ARG A 320 -6.11 9.11 -4.58
N VAL A 321 -6.35 9.21 -5.88
CA VAL A 321 -5.77 8.31 -6.89
C VAL A 321 -4.82 9.05 -7.82
N ALA A 322 -3.70 8.42 -8.14
CA ALA A 322 -2.81 8.84 -9.21
C ALA A 322 -3.08 8.04 -10.49
N TYR A 323 -3.20 8.73 -11.61
CA TYR A 323 -3.22 8.12 -12.94
C TYR A 323 -2.02 8.60 -13.74
N VAL A 324 -1.23 7.68 -14.30
CA VAL A 324 -0.09 8.01 -15.17
C VAL A 324 -0.42 7.66 -16.61
N GLY A 325 -0.32 8.64 -17.50
CA GLY A 325 -0.53 8.46 -18.93
C GLY A 325 0.52 9.16 -19.78
N ASN A 326 0.56 8.81 -21.07
CA ASN A 326 1.45 9.41 -22.06
C ASN A 326 0.69 10.00 -23.27
N ASP A 327 -0.51 9.50 -23.61
CA ASP A 327 -1.17 9.87 -24.87
C ASP A 327 -2.65 10.31 -24.71
N LEU A 328 -3.27 10.77 -25.79
CA LEU A 328 -4.59 11.41 -25.83
C LEU A 328 -5.72 10.54 -25.28
N ASN A 329 -5.59 9.21 -25.39
CA ASN A 329 -6.53 8.23 -24.83
C ASN A 329 -6.56 8.22 -23.29
N ASP A 330 -5.57 8.84 -22.63
CA ASP A 330 -5.49 8.95 -21.17
C ASP A 330 -6.17 10.21 -20.62
N LEU A 331 -6.51 11.20 -21.46
CA LEU A 331 -7.04 12.49 -21.00
C LEU A 331 -8.28 12.33 -20.12
N GLY A 332 -9.21 11.45 -20.49
CA GLY A 332 -10.42 11.19 -19.69
C GLY A 332 -10.12 10.58 -18.31
N CYS A 333 -9.07 9.77 -18.20
CA CYS A 333 -8.62 9.23 -16.91
C CYS A 333 -7.93 10.30 -16.06
N LEU A 334 -7.10 11.14 -16.68
CA LEU A 334 -6.41 12.24 -16.01
C LEU A 334 -7.41 13.27 -15.44
N GLU A 335 -8.47 13.56 -16.16
CA GLU A 335 -9.54 14.45 -15.70
C GLU A 335 -10.35 13.87 -14.51
N LEU A 336 -10.39 12.54 -14.36
CA LEU A 336 -11.18 11.86 -13.33
C LEU A 336 -10.52 11.85 -11.94
N VAL A 337 -9.18 11.88 -11.89
CA VAL A 337 -8.42 11.63 -10.65
C VAL A 337 -7.85 12.91 -10.02
N GLY A 338 -7.57 12.89 -8.71
CA GLY A 338 -6.97 14.02 -7.99
C GLY A 338 -5.48 14.22 -8.24
N TRP A 339 -4.81 13.21 -8.78
CA TRP A 339 -3.39 13.24 -9.14
C TRP A 339 -3.16 12.79 -10.58
N PRO A 340 -3.49 13.64 -11.58
CA PRO A 340 -3.13 13.36 -12.96
C PRO A 340 -1.61 13.52 -13.14
N VAL A 341 -0.97 12.46 -13.64
CA VAL A 341 0.48 12.37 -13.82
C VAL A 341 0.81 12.07 -15.28
N ALA A 342 1.84 12.72 -15.82
CA ALA A 342 2.36 12.44 -17.16
C ALA A 342 3.86 12.17 -17.15
N VAL A 343 4.33 11.37 -18.11
CA VAL A 343 5.76 11.23 -18.43
C VAL A 343 6.27 12.45 -19.21
N PRO A 344 7.59 12.79 -19.16
CA PRO A 344 8.13 14.00 -19.77
C PRO A 344 7.89 14.11 -21.29
N ASP A 345 7.88 12.98 -21.98
CA ASP A 345 7.70 12.83 -23.43
C ASP A 345 6.23 12.62 -23.84
N ALA A 346 5.31 12.65 -22.89
CA ALA A 346 3.88 12.56 -23.16
C ALA A 346 3.40 13.64 -24.13
N HIS A 347 2.31 13.34 -24.85
CA HIS A 347 1.67 14.26 -25.78
C HIS A 347 1.41 15.63 -25.09
N PRO A 348 1.63 16.78 -25.77
CA PRO A 348 1.56 18.10 -25.13
C PRO A 348 0.27 18.38 -24.36
N ARG A 349 -0.88 17.87 -24.84
CA ARG A 349 -2.17 17.99 -24.14
C ARG A 349 -2.24 17.20 -22.84
N VAL A 350 -1.61 16.02 -22.79
CA VAL A 350 -1.54 15.18 -21.58
C VAL A 350 -0.67 15.88 -20.54
N ARG A 351 0.51 16.40 -20.93
CA ARG A 351 1.37 17.19 -20.04
C ARG A 351 0.68 18.44 -19.51
N ALA A 352 -0.11 19.11 -20.36
CA ALA A 352 -0.88 20.29 -19.95
C ALA A 352 -2.01 19.95 -18.96
N ALA A 353 -2.62 18.76 -19.07
CA ALA A 353 -3.63 18.27 -18.14
C ALA A 353 -3.04 17.72 -16.82
N ALA A 354 -1.77 17.31 -16.85
CA ALA A 354 -1.10 16.71 -15.71
C ALA A 354 -0.84 17.73 -14.58
N ARG A 355 -1.14 17.32 -13.36
CA ARG A 355 -0.75 18.02 -12.14
C ARG A 355 0.74 17.82 -11.86
N VAL A 356 1.24 16.63 -12.20
CA VAL A 356 2.63 16.21 -12.00
C VAL A 356 3.17 15.71 -13.33
N VAL A 357 4.30 16.26 -13.78
CA VAL A 357 5.10 15.65 -14.84
C VAL A 357 6.30 14.99 -14.17
N LEU A 358 6.55 13.73 -14.49
CA LEU A 358 7.71 12.99 -13.98
C LEU A 358 8.99 13.48 -14.68
N SER A 359 10.14 13.18 -14.09
CA SER A 359 11.46 13.51 -14.65
C SER A 359 12.04 12.39 -15.53
N HIS A 360 11.64 11.13 -15.28
CA HIS A 360 12.02 9.97 -16.08
C HIS A 360 10.98 9.66 -17.16
N GLN A 361 11.46 9.26 -18.34
CA GLN A 361 10.65 8.78 -19.46
C GLN A 361 10.06 7.39 -19.20
N GLY A 362 9.01 7.06 -19.95
CA GLY A 362 8.44 5.72 -19.98
C GLY A 362 9.50 4.65 -20.26
N GLY A 363 9.40 3.49 -19.59
CA GLY A 363 10.37 2.39 -19.74
C GLY A 363 11.78 2.68 -19.19
N ALA A 364 12.05 3.91 -18.75
CA ALA A 364 13.35 4.39 -18.28
C ALA A 364 13.32 4.85 -16.80
N GLY A 365 12.38 4.34 -16.00
CA GLY A 365 12.30 4.65 -14.57
C GLY A 365 11.13 5.54 -14.15
N ALA A 366 10.23 5.93 -15.08
CA ALA A 366 9.06 6.76 -14.76
C ALA A 366 8.21 6.17 -13.64
N VAL A 367 7.83 4.89 -13.75
CA VAL A 367 7.01 4.22 -12.73
C VAL A 367 7.78 4.13 -11.42
N ARG A 368 9.10 3.91 -11.45
CA ARG A 368 9.93 3.91 -10.23
C ARG A 368 9.91 5.26 -9.53
N GLU A 369 10.10 6.37 -10.26
CA GLU A 369 10.05 7.71 -9.70
C GLU A 369 8.70 7.98 -9.02
N LEU A 370 7.61 7.68 -9.72
CA LEU A 370 6.26 7.78 -9.16
C LEU A 370 6.14 7.00 -7.85
N CYS A 371 6.59 5.74 -7.84
CA CYS A 371 6.54 4.88 -6.66
C CYS A 371 7.31 5.49 -5.49
N ASP A 372 8.54 5.96 -5.73
CA ASP A 372 9.36 6.56 -4.68
C ASP A 372 8.70 7.83 -4.11
N ARG A 373 8.02 8.63 -4.94
CA ARG A 373 7.29 9.82 -4.49
C ARG A 373 6.02 9.50 -3.70
N VAL A 374 5.30 8.44 -4.05
CA VAL A 374 4.15 7.97 -3.27
C VAL A 374 4.61 7.41 -1.92
N LEU A 375 5.74 6.71 -1.90
CA LEU A 375 6.33 6.20 -0.65
C LEU A 375 6.85 7.32 0.24
N ALA A 376 7.43 8.38 -0.34
CA ALA A 376 7.90 9.55 0.40
C ALA A 376 6.76 10.33 1.09
N ALA A 377 5.50 10.16 0.65
CA ALA A 377 4.33 10.83 1.24
C ALA A 377 3.88 10.16 2.53
N ARG A 378 4.41 8.98 2.80
CA ARG A 378 4.07 8.17 3.95
C ARG A 378 5.05 8.53 5.07
N PRO A 379 4.57 8.78 6.30
CA PRO A 379 5.41 9.27 7.38
C PRO A 379 6.61 8.35 7.64
N ALA A 380 7.82 8.91 7.64
CA ALA A 380 9.04 8.20 8.00
C ALA A 380 8.98 7.81 9.49
N GLY A 381 8.88 6.52 9.76
CA GLY A 381 8.58 5.99 11.10
C GLY A 381 7.23 5.29 11.20
N ALA A 382 6.39 5.37 10.16
CA ALA A 382 5.56 4.23 9.83
C ALA A 382 6.52 3.16 9.29
N GLU A 383 6.93 2.24 10.16
CA GLU A 383 7.15 0.87 9.68
C GLU A 383 5.97 0.52 8.74
N PRO A 384 6.14 -0.42 7.78
CA PRO A 384 4.94 -1.03 7.20
C PRO A 384 3.99 -1.38 8.35
N PRO A 385 2.69 -1.61 8.15
CA PRO A 385 2.05 -2.54 9.05
C PRO A 385 2.86 -3.84 8.93
N VAL A 386 3.89 -3.99 9.76
CA VAL A 386 4.07 -5.20 10.51
C VAL A 386 2.66 -5.41 11.01
N ALA A 387 2.04 -6.49 10.57
CA ALA A 387 1.05 -7.11 11.43
C ALA A 387 1.80 -7.49 12.71
N GLY A 388 2.19 -6.50 13.52
CA GLY A 388 2.18 -6.65 14.95
C GLY A 388 0.74 -7.01 15.29
N PRO A 389 0.52 -7.84 16.30
CA PRO A 389 -0.81 -8.33 16.61
C PRO A 389 -1.74 -7.12 16.65
N ARG A 390 -2.68 -7.03 15.69
CA ARG A 390 -3.82 -6.13 15.79
C ARG A 390 -4.31 -6.35 17.23
N PRO A 391 -4.52 -5.31 18.07
CA PRO A 391 -5.19 -5.53 19.34
C PRO A 391 -6.47 -6.28 18.97
N ALA A 392 -6.62 -7.52 19.47
CA ALA A 392 -7.58 -8.50 18.97
C ALA A 392 -8.84 -7.79 18.47
N VAL A 393 -8.90 -7.52 17.16
CA VAL A 393 -10.08 -6.91 16.57
C VAL A 393 -11.06 -8.04 16.66
N ARG A 394 -11.97 -7.91 17.62
CA ARG A 394 -13.03 -8.88 17.90
C ARG A 394 -13.71 -9.16 16.56
N VAL A 395 -13.40 -10.32 15.98
CA VAL A 395 -14.03 -10.79 14.76
C VAL A 395 -15.52 -10.86 15.08
N LYS A 396 -16.32 -10.05 14.39
CA LYS A 396 -17.78 -9.96 14.56
C LYS A 396 -18.51 -11.13 13.90
N SER A 397 -17.87 -12.29 13.72
CA SER A 397 -18.54 -13.46 13.15
C SER A 397 -19.16 -14.28 14.27
N ALA A 398 -20.42 -14.66 14.09
CA ALA A 398 -21.09 -15.57 15.03
C ALA A 398 -20.46 -16.96 14.92
N PRO A 399 -20.25 -17.67 16.04
CA PRO A 399 -19.76 -19.04 16.00
C PRO A 399 -20.79 -19.97 15.34
N VAL A 400 -20.29 -20.97 14.62
CA VAL A 400 -21.11 -21.98 13.94
C VAL A 400 -21.12 -23.26 14.79
N PRO A 401 -22.29 -23.83 15.13
CA PRO A 401 -22.35 -25.09 15.86
C PRO A 401 -21.96 -26.25 14.95
N ILE A 402 -20.98 -27.04 15.36
CA ILE A 402 -20.57 -28.29 14.70
C ILE A 402 -20.55 -29.38 15.77
N GLY A 403 -21.45 -30.35 15.66
CA GLY A 403 -21.66 -31.36 16.69
C GLY A 403 -21.96 -30.72 18.04
N GLY A 404 -21.19 -31.10 19.06
CA GLY A 404 -21.26 -30.50 20.41
C GLY A 404 -20.47 -29.20 20.59
N SER A 405 -19.76 -28.74 19.56
CA SER A 405 -18.81 -27.63 19.63
C SER A 405 -19.35 -26.36 18.96
N LEU A 406 -18.94 -25.19 19.48
CA LEU A 406 -19.13 -23.90 18.82
C LEU A 406 -17.82 -23.48 18.17
N VAL A 407 -17.83 -23.32 16.84
CA VAL A 407 -16.64 -23.01 16.05
C VAL A 407 -16.66 -21.54 15.66
N GLY A 408 -15.82 -20.74 16.30
CA GLY A 408 -15.72 -19.31 16.04
C GLY A 408 -14.95 -18.54 17.11
N PRO A 409 -14.91 -17.20 16.98
CA PRO A 409 -14.16 -16.34 17.90
C PRO A 409 -14.60 -16.53 19.36
N GLY A 410 -13.63 -16.59 20.28
CA GLY A 410 -13.89 -16.76 21.71
C GLY A 410 -14.14 -18.20 22.17
N HIS A 411 -14.14 -19.16 21.25
CA HIS A 411 -14.20 -20.59 21.54
C HIS A 411 -12.86 -21.27 21.25
N PRO A 412 -12.58 -22.43 21.86
CA PRO A 412 -11.40 -23.21 21.54
C PRO A 412 -11.35 -23.58 20.05
N VAL A 413 -10.16 -23.48 19.46
CA VAL A 413 -9.83 -23.91 18.11
C VAL A 413 -10.25 -25.36 17.94
N TYR A 414 -11.12 -25.57 16.96
CA TYR A 414 -11.62 -26.87 16.56
C TYR A 414 -10.57 -27.58 15.70
N VAL A 415 -10.04 -28.70 16.18
CA VAL A 415 -8.96 -29.45 15.51
C VAL A 415 -9.53 -30.70 14.86
N ILE A 416 -9.22 -30.86 13.58
CA ILE A 416 -9.68 -31.94 12.72
C ILE A 416 -8.48 -32.79 12.30
N GLY A 417 -8.51 -34.08 12.66
CA GLY A 417 -7.62 -35.08 12.09
C GLY A 417 -8.16 -35.57 10.75
N GLU A 418 -7.58 -35.12 9.64
CA GLU A 418 -7.94 -35.58 8.30
C GLU A 418 -7.34 -36.97 8.05
N ILE A 419 -8.17 -37.99 8.12
CA ILE A 419 -7.79 -39.37 7.78
C ILE A 419 -7.75 -39.51 6.25
N GLY A 420 -8.66 -38.83 5.54
CA GLY A 420 -8.70 -38.83 4.09
C GLY A 420 -8.81 -40.26 3.55
N ILE A 421 -7.76 -40.70 2.82
CA ILE A 421 -7.62 -42.07 2.30
C ILE A 421 -6.42 -42.83 2.89
N ASN A 422 -5.76 -42.30 3.94
CA ASN A 422 -4.58 -42.92 4.56
C ASN A 422 -4.87 -44.27 5.24
N HIS A 423 -6.15 -44.62 5.38
CA HIS A 423 -6.60 -45.94 5.83
C HIS A 423 -6.45 -47.02 4.75
N ASN A 424 -6.23 -46.66 3.48
CA ASN A 424 -5.98 -47.62 2.39
C ASN A 424 -7.08 -48.69 2.22
N GLY A 425 -8.33 -48.37 2.55
CA GLY A 425 -9.46 -49.31 2.54
C GLY A 425 -9.48 -50.32 3.70
N ASP A 426 -8.64 -50.14 4.73
CA ASP A 426 -8.53 -51.03 5.88
C ASP A 426 -9.17 -50.40 7.13
N LEU A 427 -10.16 -51.09 7.70
CA LEU A 427 -10.91 -50.60 8.85
C LEU A 427 -10.09 -50.59 10.14
N ASP A 428 -9.13 -51.51 10.31
CA ASP A 428 -8.26 -51.54 11.49
C ASP A 428 -7.27 -50.37 11.45
N ILE A 429 -6.76 -50.01 10.27
CA ILE A 429 -5.95 -48.79 10.10
C ILE A 429 -6.79 -47.55 10.41
N ALA A 430 -8.03 -47.48 9.91
CA ALA A 430 -8.94 -46.37 10.21
C ALA A 430 -9.19 -46.22 11.72
N ARG A 431 -9.46 -47.31 12.45
CA ARG A 431 -9.63 -47.29 13.92
C ARG A 431 -8.39 -46.77 14.64
N ARG A 432 -7.20 -47.22 14.24
CA ARG A 432 -5.94 -46.73 14.82
C ARG A 432 -5.71 -45.25 14.57
N LEU A 433 -6.08 -44.74 13.39
CA LEU A 433 -6.01 -43.30 13.09
C LEU A 433 -7.03 -42.49 13.92
N ILE A 434 -8.22 -43.06 14.17
CA ILE A 434 -9.21 -42.48 15.09
C ILE A 434 -8.64 -42.40 16.50
N ASP A 435 -7.97 -43.46 16.98
CA ASP A 435 -7.31 -43.46 18.28
C ASP A 435 -6.26 -42.36 18.39
N VAL A 436 -5.42 -42.20 17.35
CA VAL A 436 -4.42 -41.12 17.29
C VAL A 436 -5.06 -39.73 17.42
N ALA A 437 -6.18 -39.49 16.72
CA ALA A 437 -6.88 -38.21 16.81
C ALA A 437 -7.51 -38.00 18.19
N ALA A 438 -8.14 -39.03 18.76
CA ALA A 438 -8.77 -38.98 20.08
C ALA A 438 -7.74 -38.71 21.18
N ASP A 439 -6.63 -39.47 21.18
CA ASP A 439 -5.59 -39.38 22.20
C ASP A 439 -4.83 -38.04 22.12
N ALA A 440 -4.68 -37.47 20.93
CA ALA A 440 -4.14 -36.12 20.76
C ALA A 440 -5.10 -35.01 21.25
N GLY A 441 -6.39 -35.30 21.41
CA GLY A 441 -7.41 -34.33 21.83
C GLY A 441 -8.01 -33.52 20.67
N CYS A 442 -8.04 -34.08 19.46
CA CYS A 442 -8.85 -33.54 18.37
C CYS A 442 -10.34 -33.57 18.72
N GLN A 443 -11.12 -32.66 18.12
CA GLN A 443 -12.58 -32.69 18.27
C GLN A 443 -13.25 -33.60 17.24
N ALA A 444 -12.62 -33.74 16.06
CA ALA A 444 -13.17 -34.56 15.01
C ALA A 444 -12.13 -35.28 14.17
N VAL A 445 -12.59 -36.33 13.51
CA VAL A 445 -11.91 -36.96 12.38
C VAL A 445 -12.69 -36.72 11.10
N LYS A 446 -11.96 -36.59 10.00
CA LYS A 446 -12.54 -36.38 8.68
C LYS A 446 -12.10 -37.45 7.68
N PHE A 447 -13.07 -37.93 6.90
CA PHE A 447 -12.88 -38.88 5.80
C PHE A 447 -13.19 -38.23 4.45
N GLN A 448 -13.12 -39.01 3.38
CA GLN A 448 -13.60 -38.61 2.06
C GLN A 448 -14.61 -39.64 1.56
N LYS A 449 -15.75 -39.16 1.03
CA LYS A 449 -16.77 -40.00 0.42
C LYS A 449 -16.93 -39.65 -1.05
N ARG A 450 -16.84 -40.65 -1.91
CA ARG A 450 -17.08 -40.49 -3.34
C ARG A 450 -17.82 -41.69 -3.93
N THR A 451 -18.43 -41.46 -5.07
CA THR A 451 -18.85 -42.46 -6.04
C THR A 451 -17.72 -42.54 -7.08
N PRO A 452 -16.84 -43.57 -7.05
CA PRO A 452 -15.63 -43.62 -7.88
C PRO A 452 -15.87 -43.36 -9.37
N GLU A 453 -16.98 -43.84 -9.91
CA GLU A 453 -17.39 -43.67 -11.31
C GLU A 453 -17.71 -42.23 -11.67
N ILE A 454 -18.17 -41.43 -10.71
CA ILE A 454 -18.49 -40.01 -10.90
C ILE A 454 -17.23 -39.18 -10.67
N ALA A 455 -16.55 -39.41 -9.55
CA ALA A 455 -15.44 -38.58 -9.10
C ALA A 455 -14.13 -38.80 -9.89
N VAL A 456 -13.97 -39.93 -10.58
CA VAL A 456 -12.79 -40.18 -11.42
C VAL A 456 -13.06 -39.69 -12.86
N PRO A 457 -12.28 -38.71 -13.36
CA PRO A 457 -12.42 -38.23 -14.73
C PRO A 457 -12.27 -39.38 -15.73
N ALA A 458 -13.10 -39.41 -16.77
CA ALA A 458 -13.15 -40.52 -17.73
C ALA A 458 -11.77 -40.88 -18.32
N HIS A 459 -10.95 -39.88 -18.64
CA HIS A 459 -9.60 -40.07 -19.19
C HIS A 459 -8.56 -40.64 -18.19
N GLN A 460 -8.89 -40.71 -16.90
CA GLN A 460 -8.01 -41.28 -15.87
C GLN A 460 -8.39 -42.71 -15.48
N ARG A 461 -9.63 -43.15 -15.77
CA ARG A 461 -10.18 -44.42 -15.23
C ARG A 461 -9.31 -45.62 -15.57
N ASP A 462 -8.90 -45.74 -16.83
CA ASP A 462 -8.15 -46.88 -17.35
C ASP A 462 -6.63 -46.75 -17.18
N GLN A 463 -6.14 -45.68 -16.54
CA GLN A 463 -4.71 -45.52 -16.27
C GLN A 463 -4.25 -46.57 -15.27
N ILE A 464 -3.27 -47.37 -15.67
CA ILE A 464 -2.69 -48.40 -14.82
C ILE A 464 -1.86 -47.78 -13.69
N ARG A 465 -2.09 -48.25 -12.47
CA ARG A 465 -1.30 -47.92 -11.28
C ARG A 465 -0.65 -49.14 -10.66
N GLN A 466 0.61 -48.94 -10.26
CA GLN A 466 1.31 -49.87 -9.38
C GLN A 466 0.88 -49.61 -7.94
N THR A 467 0.23 -50.59 -7.32
CA THR A 467 -0.24 -50.51 -5.92
C THR A 467 0.36 -51.65 -5.09
N PRO A 468 0.33 -51.59 -3.74
CA PRO A 468 0.79 -52.69 -2.88
C PRO A 468 -0.01 -53.98 -3.06
N TRP A 469 -1.18 -53.90 -3.69
CA TRP A 469 -2.08 -55.04 -3.92
C TRP A 469 -2.02 -55.55 -5.37
N GLY A 470 -1.03 -55.11 -6.13
CA GLY A 470 -0.84 -55.46 -7.53
C GLY A 470 -1.15 -54.32 -8.49
N GLU A 471 -1.01 -54.62 -9.77
CA GLU A 471 -1.36 -53.71 -10.86
C GLU A 471 -2.88 -53.66 -11.03
N MET A 472 -3.45 -52.45 -11.06
CA MET A 472 -4.88 -52.23 -11.27
C MET A 472 -5.10 -50.88 -11.95
N THR A 473 -6.25 -50.70 -12.57
CA THR A 473 -6.68 -49.40 -13.11
C THR A 473 -6.89 -48.39 -11.98
N TYR A 474 -6.81 -47.10 -12.30
CA TYR A 474 -7.04 -46.04 -11.31
C TYR A 474 -8.45 -46.10 -10.72
N LEU A 475 -9.44 -46.51 -11.53
CA LEU A 475 -10.81 -46.70 -11.05
C LEU A 475 -10.92 -47.87 -10.06
N GLU A 476 -10.32 -49.03 -10.36
CA GLU A 476 -10.28 -50.18 -9.44
C GLU A 476 -9.59 -49.83 -8.12
N TYR A 477 -8.48 -49.08 -8.19
CA TYR A 477 -7.82 -48.54 -7.00
C TYR A 477 -8.78 -47.68 -6.17
N LYS A 478 -9.55 -46.80 -6.81
CA LYS A 478 -10.50 -45.93 -6.11
C LYS A 478 -11.63 -46.71 -5.45
N TYR A 479 -12.17 -47.75 -6.09
CA TYR A 479 -13.14 -48.64 -5.42
C TYR A 479 -12.53 -49.35 -4.21
N ARG A 480 -11.29 -49.83 -4.34
CA ARG A 480 -10.64 -50.59 -3.28
C ARG A 480 -10.46 -49.79 -1.99
N VAL A 481 -10.13 -48.51 -2.09
CA VAL A 481 -9.91 -47.65 -0.92
C VAL A 481 -11.18 -46.96 -0.43
N GLU A 482 -12.30 -47.07 -1.14
CA GLU A 482 -13.54 -46.40 -0.80
C GLU A 482 -14.38 -47.26 0.16
N PHE A 483 -14.76 -46.68 1.29
CA PHE A 483 -15.62 -47.36 2.26
C PHE A 483 -17.11 -47.32 1.86
N GLY A 484 -17.81 -48.40 2.18
CA GLY A 484 -19.25 -48.55 2.02
C GLY A 484 -20.01 -48.29 3.32
N GLN A 485 -21.29 -48.65 3.31
CA GLN A 485 -22.23 -48.44 4.43
C GLN A 485 -21.78 -49.17 5.70
N ASP A 486 -21.36 -50.42 5.58
CA ASP A 486 -21.01 -51.27 6.72
C ASP A 486 -19.74 -50.76 7.43
N GLU A 487 -18.74 -50.33 6.68
CA GLU A 487 -17.52 -49.75 7.23
C GLU A 487 -17.80 -48.40 7.88
N TYR A 488 -18.53 -47.50 7.22
CA TYR A 488 -18.88 -46.19 7.80
C TYR A 488 -19.77 -46.31 9.04
N THR A 489 -20.64 -47.32 9.12
CA THR A 489 -21.42 -47.62 10.33
C THR A 489 -20.52 -48.01 11.50
N GLN A 490 -19.50 -48.82 11.25
CA GLN A 490 -18.51 -49.19 12.26
C GLN A 490 -17.63 -48.01 12.67
N ILE A 491 -17.22 -47.18 11.70
CA ILE A 491 -16.45 -45.94 11.95
C ILE A 491 -17.27 -44.98 12.82
N ALA A 492 -18.53 -44.73 12.45
CA ALA A 492 -19.43 -43.84 13.20
C ALA A 492 -19.57 -44.28 14.66
N LYS A 493 -19.80 -45.58 14.87
CA LYS A 493 -19.88 -46.17 16.22
C LYS A 493 -18.57 -45.98 16.98
N TYR A 494 -17.43 -46.27 16.36
CA TYR A 494 -16.13 -46.18 17.02
C TYR A 494 -15.76 -44.73 17.36
N CYS A 495 -16.01 -43.77 16.47
CA CYS A 495 -15.84 -42.35 16.77
C CYS A 495 -16.68 -41.90 17.97
N ALA A 496 -17.94 -42.34 18.05
CA ALA A 496 -18.81 -42.05 19.18
C ALA A 496 -18.28 -42.65 20.50
N GLU A 497 -17.80 -43.89 20.48
CA GLU A 497 -17.17 -44.55 21.64
C GLU A 497 -15.90 -43.81 22.11
N ARG A 498 -15.17 -43.19 21.18
CA ARG A 498 -13.96 -42.39 21.46
C ARG A 498 -14.25 -40.91 21.72
N GLY A 499 -15.52 -40.48 21.68
CA GLY A 499 -15.93 -39.10 21.94
C GLY A 499 -15.55 -38.10 20.85
N LEU A 500 -15.41 -38.56 19.60
CA LEU A 500 -15.08 -37.74 18.44
C LEU A 500 -16.30 -37.50 17.57
N ASP A 501 -16.45 -36.27 17.10
CA ASP A 501 -17.29 -35.99 15.94
C ASP A 501 -16.66 -36.61 14.68
N TRP A 502 -17.49 -37.06 13.75
CA TRP A 502 -17.01 -37.56 12.46
C TRP A 502 -17.85 -37.02 11.31
N PHE A 503 -17.18 -36.78 10.19
CA PHE A 503 -17.79 -36.36 8.94
C PHE A 503 -16.86 -36.68 7.77
N ALA A 504 -17.28 -36.35 6.55
CA ALA A 504 -16.47 -36.53 5.36
C ALA A 504 -16.60 -35.36 4.39
N SER A 505 -15.66 -35.31 3.44
CA SER A 505 -15.80 -34.50 2.23
C SER A 505 -16.53 -35.31 1.16
N PRO A 506 -17.78 -34.95 0.79
CA PRO A 506 -18.44 -35.53 -0.38
C PRO A 506 -17.83 -34.96 -1.67
N TRP A 507 -17.57 -35.83 -2.64
CA TRP A 507 -17.04 -35.45 -3.96
C TRP A 507 -18.10 -35.41 -5.07
N ASP A 508 -19.33 -35.80 -4.76
CA ASP A 508 -20.46 -35.86 -5.67
C ASP A 508 -21.80 -35.84 -4.91
N VAL A 509 -22.90 -35.54 -5.61
CA VAL A 509 -24.26 -35.45 -5.03
C VAL A 509 -24.69 -36.74 -4.30
N PRO A 510 -24.52 -37.95 -4.86
CA PRO A 510 -24.85 -39.19 -4.14
C PRO A 510 -24.07 -39.35 -2.83
N SER A 511 -22.83 -38.88 -2.78
CA SER A 511 -22.03 -38.87 -1.54
C SER A 511 -22.60 -37.93 -0.49
N VAL A 512 -23.25 -36.82 -0.88
CA VAL A 512 -23.99 -35.97 0.07
C VAL A 512 -25.17 -36.73 0.66
N ASP A 513 -25.96 -37.40 -0.19
CA ASP A 513 -27.13 -38.17 0.23
C ASP A 513 -26.73 -39.28 1.22
N PHE A 514 -25.67 -40.04 0.89
CA PHE A 514 -25.09 -41.06 1.77
C PHE A 514 -24.70 -40.50 3.14
N LEU A 515 -24.01 -39.36 3.18
CA LEU A 515 -23.57 -38.76 4.44
C LEU A 515 -24.75 -38.20 5.27
N GLU A 516 -25.83 -37.78 4.63
CA GLU A 516 -27.06 -37.40 5.32
C GLU A 516 -27.75 -38.61 5.96
N GLU A 517 -27.80 -39.75 5.29
CA GLU A 517 -28.30 -41.02 5.87
C GLU A 517 -27.47 -41.45 7.08
N MET A 518 -26.16 -41.21 7.04
CA MET A 518 -25.23 -41.45 8.15
C MET A 518 -25.31 -40.40 9.27
N ASN A 519 -26.13 -39.36 9.12
CA ASN A 519 -26.34 -38.27 10.06
C ASN A 519 -25.05 -37.58 10.53
N VAL A 520 -24.14 -37.27 9.59
CA VAL A 520 -22.90 -36.53 9.92
C VAL A 520 -23.20 -35.14 10.48
N VAL A 521 -22.30 -34.63 11.34
CA VAL A 521 -22.51 -33.36 12.05
C VAL A 521 -22.30 -32.11 11.19
N THR A 522 -21.56 -32.23 10.10
CA THR A 522 -21.22 -31.15 9.16
C THR A 522 -20.78 -31.74 7.82
N HIS A 523 -20.76 -30.94 6.77
CA HIS A 523 -20.11 -31.29 5.50
C HIS A 523 -18.81 -30.52 5.31
N LYS A 524 -17.81 -31.13 4.65
CA LYS A 524 -16.58 -30.43 4.23
C LYS A 524 -16.51 -30.35 2.71
N VAL A 525 -16.56 -29.13 2.17
CA VAL A 525 -16.25 -28.89 0.76
C VAL A 525 -14.73 -28.92 0.58
N ALA A 526 -14.25 -29.83 -0.26
CA ALA A 526 -12.86 -29.88 -0.66
C ALA A 526 -12.52 -28.70 -1.58
N SER A 527 -11.27 -28.23 -1.52
CA SER A 527 -10.77 -27.15 -2.40
C SER A 527 -11.05 -27.39 -3.89
N ALA A 528 -10.99 -28.65 -4.34
CA ALA A 528 -11.25 -29.02 -5.74
C ALA A 528 -12.73 -28.88 -6.16
N SER A 529 -13.64 -28.77 -5.19
CA SER A 529 -15.09 -28.75 -5.40
C SER A 529 -15.70 -27.37 -5.22
N VAL A 530 -14.90 -26.32 -5.00
CA VAL A 530 -15.38 -24.94 -4.82
C VAL A 530 -16.19 -24.45 -6.04
N THR A 531 -15.82 -24.90 -7.24
CA THR A 531 -16.50 -24.52 -8.49
C THR A 531 -17.60 -25.51 -8.91
N ASP A 532 -17.83 -26.58 -8.14
CA ASP A 532 -18.92 -27.53 -8.38
C ASP A 532 -20.24 -27.00 -7.81
N HIS A 533 -20.86 -26.07 -8.53
CA HIS A 533 -22.07 -25.39 -8.07
C HIS A 533 -23.26 -26.33 -7.89
N GLU A 534 -23.32 -27.48 -8.56
CA GLU A 534 -24.36 -28.48 -8.35
C GLU A 534 -24.21 -29.12 -6.96
N LEU A 535 -22.99 -29.58 -6.64
CA LEU A 535 -22.66 -30.11 -5.33
C LEU A 535 -22.90 -29.08 -4.22
N LEU A 536 -22.47 -27.83 -4.42
CA LEU A 536 -22.67 -26.76 -3.43
C LEU A 536 -24.16 -26.49 -3.15
N ARG A 537 -25.02 -26.48 -4.17
CA ARG A 537 -26.46 -26.33 -3.97
C ARG A 537 -27.06 -27.49 -3.20
N ARG A 538 -26.64 -28.73 -3.50
CA ARG A 538 -27.09 -29.91 -2.76
C ARG A 538 -26.66 -29.84 -1.29
N LEU A 539 -25.43 -29.41 -1.02
CA LEU A 539 -24.91 -29.21 0.32
C LEU A 539 -25.67 -28.12 1.08
N ALA A 540 -25.90 -26.97 0.46
CA ALA A 540 -26.69 -25.88 1.06
C ALA A 540 -28.11 -26.33 1.45
N ALA A 541 -28.73 -27.18 0.61
CA ALA A 541 -30.07 -27.72 0.84
C ALA A 541 -30.17 -28.68 2.03
N THR A 542 -29.05 -29.29 2.50
CA THR A 542 -29.05 -30.14 3.71
C THR A 542 -29.43 -29.35 4.97
N GLY A 543 -29.18 -28.05 4.97
CA GLY A 543 -29.38 -27.20 6.13
C GLY A 543 -28.33 -27.38 7.24
N LYS A 544 -27.29 -28.18 7.02
CA LYS A 544 -26.24 -28.42 8.00
C LYS A 544 -25.13 -27.35 7.94
N PRO A 545 -24.29 -27.27 8.99
CA PRO A 545 -23.03 -26.55 8.94
C PRO A 545 -22.14 -27.03 7.78
N ILE A 546 -21.37 -26.10 7.22
CA ILE A 546 -20.45 -26.38 6.12
C ILE A 546 -19.08 -25.81 6.46
N ILE A 547 -18.05 -26.64 6.29
CA ILE A 547 -16.66 -26.23 6.29
C ILE A 547 -16.20 -26.15 4.83
N LEU A 548 -15.75 -24.98 4.37
CA LEU A 548 -15.34 -24.74 2.97
C LEU A 548 -13.84 -24.46 2.88
N SER A 549 -13.06 -25.37 2.29
CA SER A 549 -11.66 -25.06 1.93
C SER A 549 -11.59 -24.27 0.63
N THR A 550 -10.68 -23.29 0.55
CA THR A 550 -10.58 -22.34 -0.56
C THR A 550 -9.27 -22.44 -1.36
N GLY A 551 -8.57 -23.57 -1.28
CA GLY A 551 -7.32 -23.75 -2.04
C GLY A 551 -7.60 -23.84 -3.54
N MET A 552 -6.64 -23.41 -4.38
CA MET A 552 -6.78 -23.38 -5.85
C MET A 552 -7.84 -22.40 -6.38
N SER A 553 -8.52 -21.65 -5.51
CA SER A 553 -9.64 -20.79 -5.91
C SER A 553 -9.26 -19.31 -5.97
N THR A 554 -9.79 -18.59 -6.96
CA THR A 554 -9.76 -17.11 -6.96
C THR A 554 -10.83 -16.55 -6.03
N LEU A 555 -10.79 -15.24 -5.74
CA LEU A 555 -11.82 -14.60 -4.90
C LEU A 555 -13.20 -14.67 -5.56
N GLU A 556 -13.27 -14.57 -6.89
CA GLU A 556 -14.53 -14.64 -7.64
C GLU A 556 -15.18 -16.04 -7.53
N GLU A 557 -14.37 -17.10 -7.59
CA GLU A 557 -14.86 -18.48 -7.39
C GLU A 557 -15.33 -18.70 -5.94
N ILE A 558 -14.62 -18.13 -4.97
CA ILE A 558 -15.03 -18.18 -3.57
C ILE A 558 -16.32 -17.37 -3.34
N ASP A 559 -16.45 -16.19 -3.95
CA ASP A 559 -17.66 -15.37 -3.86
C ASP A 559 -18.89 -16.14 -4.38
N ALA A 560 -18.77 -16.79 -5.54
CA ALA A 560 -19.83 -17.61 -6.11
C ALA A 560 -20.21 -18.80 -5.18
N ALA A 561 -19.20 -19.45 -4.58
CA ALA A 561 -19.45 -20.52 -3.63
C ALA A 561 -20.16 -20.01 -2.37
N VAL A 562 -19.73 -18.88 -1.81
CA VAL A 562 -20.34 -18.27 -0.62
C VAL A 562 -21.77 -17.78 -0.92
N GLU A 563 -22.05 -17.27 -2.10
CA GLU A 563 -23.41 -16.89 -2.52
C GLU A 563 -24.36 -18.10 -2.50
N ILE A 564 -23.90 -19.26 -2.96
CA ILE A 564 -24.69 -20.50 -2.95
C ILE A 564 -24.89 -21.04 -1.54
N LEU A 565 -23.82 -21.07 -0.74
CA LEU A 565 -23.83 -21.71 0.59
C LEU A 565 -24.45 -20.83 1.68
N GLY A 566 -24.39 -19.50 1.51
CA GLY A 566 -24.69 -18.51 2.54
C GLY A 566 -23.66 -18.47 3.67
N THR A 567 -23.74 -17.44 4.51
CA THR A 567 -22.74 -17.19 5.57
C THR A 567 -23.16 -17.67 6.96
N GLY A 568 -24.47 -17.87 7.20
CA GLY A 568 -25.01 -18.13 8.55
C GLY A 568 -24.59 -19.45 9.21
N ARG A 569 -24.07 -20.41 8.44
CA ARG A 569 -23.63 -21.74 8.91
C ARG A 569 -22.28 -22.16 8.32
N LEU A 570 -21.51 -21.19 7.84
CA LEU A 570 -20.30 -21.43 7.07
C LEU A 570 -19.07 -21.19 7.94
N VAL A 571 -18.15 -22.15 7.93
CA VAL A 571 -16.77 -21.99 8.39
C VAL A 571 -15.87 -22.09 7.17
N MET A 572 -15.09 -21.05 6.88
CA MET A 572 -14.14 -21.10 5.76
C MET A 572 -12.76 -21.58 6.23
N MET A 573 -11.99 -22.19 5.35
CA MET A 573 -10.66 -22.68 5.63
C MET A 573 -9.69 -22.15 4.59
N HIS A 574 -8.78 -21.26 5.01
CA HIS A 574 -7.64 -20.90 4.18
C HIS A 574 -6.79 -22.14 3.92
N ALA A 575 -6.44 -22.39 2.66
CA ALA A 575 -5.69 -23.56 2.24
C ALA A 575 -4.86 -23.25 1.00
N THR A 576 -3.70 -23.89 0.88
CA THR A 576 -2.93 -23.95 -0.37
C THR A 576 -2.74 -25.42 -0.74
N SER A 577 -3.26 -25.84 -1.90
CA SER A 577 -3.32 -27.25 -2.32
C SER A 577 -1.99 -27.78 -2.91
N THR A 578 -0.86 -27.43 -2.30
CA THR A 578 0.47 -27.97 -2.61
C THR A 578 0.84 -29.01 -1.55
N TYR A 579 1.28 -30.20 -1.95
CA TYR A 579 1.52 -31.34 -1.04
C TYR A 579 2.93 -31.91 -1.25
N PRO A 580 3.90 -31.68 -0.34
CA PRO A 580 3.83 -30.81 0.83
C PRO A 580 3.94 -29.32 0.47
N LEU A 581 3.26 -28.47 1.24
CA LEU A 581 3.25 -27.02 1.09
C LEU A 581 4.58 -26.39 1.55
N PRO A 582 5.31 -25.68 0.67
CA PRO A 582 6.45 -24.88 1.09
C PRO A 582 6.00 -23.60 1.85
N PRO A 583 6.79 -23.10 2.83
CA PRO A 583 6.38 -21.99 3.68
C PRO A 583 5.99 -20.70 2.93
N GLU A 584 6.69 -20.38 1.85
CA GLU A 584 6.47 -19.20 1.01
C GLU A 584 5.11 -19.20 0.29
N GLU A 585 4.49 -20.37 0.14
CA GLU A 585 3.17 -20.55 -0.49
C GLU A 585 2.02 -20.56 0.53
N ALA A 586 2.32 -20.57 1.84
CA ALA A 586 1.31 -20.72 2.87
C ALA A 586 0.40 -19.50 3.02
N ASN A 587 0.90 -18.29 2.76
CA ASN A 587 0.15 -17.04 2.73
C ASN A 587 -0.90 -16.88 3.87
N LEU A 588 -0.50 -17.09 5.12
CA LEU A 588 -1.41 -17.14 6.27
C LEU A 588 -2.21 -15.85 6.52
N ARG A 589 -1.76 -14.71 5.99
CA ARG A 589 -2.50 -13.43 6.10
C ARG A 589 -3.86 -13.47 5.39
N THR A 590 -4.06 -14.40 4.45
CA THR A 590 -5.36 -14.63 3.80
C THR A 590 -6.44 -15.02 4.80
N ILE A 591 -6.10 -15.60 5.96
CA ILE A 591 -7.07 -15.85 7.04
C ILE A 591 -7.80 -14.55 7.40
N GLY A 592 -7.06 -13.47 7.64
CA GLY A 592 -7.63 -12.15 7.93
C GLY A 592 -8.42 -11.59 6.75
N THR A 593 -7.93 -11.76 5.51
CA THR A 593 -8.65 -11.34 4.31
C THR A 593 -10.02 -12.00 4.17
N LEU A 594 -10.11 -13.32 4.40
CA LEU A 594 -11.37 -14.07 4.31
C LEU A 594 -12.32 -13.68 5.46
N GLN A 595 -11.78 -13.45 6.67
CA GLN A 595 -12.56 -12.95 7.81
C GLN A 595 -13.18 -11.58 7.51
N ASP A 596 -12.36 -10.65 7.03
CA ASP A 596 -12.75 -9.28 6.75
C ASP A 596 -13.76 -9.21 5.58
N ARG A 597 -13.61 -10.07 4.54
CA ARG A 597 -14.49 -10.09 3.35
C ARG A 597 -15.85 -10.73 3.62
N TYR A 598 -15.88 -11.89 4.26
CA TYR A 598 -17.10 -12.70 4.35
C TYR A 598 -17.79 -12.64 5.71
N GLY A 599 -17.12 -12.12 6.75
CA GLY A 599 -17.71 -12.00 8.08
C GLY A 599 -18.05 -13.33 8.75
N VAL A 600 -17.38 -14.43 8.35
CA VAL A 600 -17.57 -15.79 8.87
C VAL A 600 -16.38 -16.26 9.72
N PRO A 601 -16.53 -17.30 10.56
CA PRO A 601 -15.39 -17.98 11.15
C PRO A 601 -14.45 -18.53 10.07
N VAL A 602 -13.15 -18.28 10.22
CA VAL A 602 -12.12 -18.76 9.29
C VAL A 602 -11.08 -19.57 10.05
N GLY A 603 -10.77 -20.76 9.54
CA GLY A 603 -9.70 -21.62 9.99
C GLY A 603 -8.61 -21.83 8.95
N TYR A 604 -7.80 -22.85 9.15
CA TYR A 604 -6.65 -23.20 8.32
C TYR A 604 -6.61 -24.71 8.01
N SER A 605 -6.50 -25.05 6.73
CA SER A 605 -6.30 -26.42 6.26
C SER A 605 -4.86 -26.56 5.77
N GLY A 606 -4.02 -27.22 6.57
CA GLY A 606 -2.58 -27.24 6.36
C GLY A 606 -2.08 -28.45 5.58
N HIS A 607 -1.15 -28.25 4.67
CA HIS A 607 -0.48 -29.31 3.90
C HIS A 607 1.06 -29.24 4.00
N GLU A 608 1.59 -28.49 4.96
CA GLU A 608 3.02 -28.34 5.25
C GLU A 608 3.62 -29.60 5.91
N ARG A 609 4.94 -29.69 6.04
CA ARG A 609 5.60 -30.81 6.75
C ARG A 609 5.65 -30.64 8.28
N GLY A 610 5.81 -29.39 8.73
CA GLY A 610 6.03 -29.01 10.12
C GLY A 610 4.75 -28.56 10.85
N LEU A 611 4.93 -28.00 12.05
CA LEU A 611 3.82 -27.49 12.88
C LEU A 611 3.74 -25.96 12.91
N GLN A 612 4.85 -25.29 12.53
CA GLN A 612 5.04 -23.86 12.71
C GLN A 612 3.97 -23.03 11.99
N ILE A 613 3.56 -23.48 10.81
CA ILE A 613 2.59 -22.78 9.97
C ILE A 613 1.18 -22.93 10.55
N SER A 614 0.76 -24.14 10.91
CA SER A 614 -0.49 -24.39 11.65
C SER A 614 -0.59 -23.60 12.95
N LEU A 615 0.47 -23.55 13.75
CA LEU A 615 0.50 -22.77 14.99
C LEU A 615 0.43 -21.26 14.73
N ALA A 616 1.16 -20.76 13.73
CA ALA A 616 1.08 -19.37 13.32
C ALA A 616 -0.32 -19.00 12.80
N ALA A 617 -1.00 -19.90 12.09
CA ALA A 617 -2.38 -19.69 11.65
C ALA A 617 -3.33 -19.43 12.83
N VAL A 618 -3.19 -20.18 13.92
CA VAL A 618 -3.96 -19.95 15.16
C VAL A 618 -3.66 -18.58 15.76
N THR A 619 -2.39 -18.18 15.83
CA THR A 619 -2.03 -16.84 16.33
C THR A 619 -2.61 -15.69 15.48
N LEU A 620 -2.88 -15.95 14.20
CA LEU A 620 -3.49 -15.01 13.27
C LEU A 620 -5.03 -15.05 13.30
N GLY A 621 -5.62 -15.85 14.18
CA GLY A 621 -7.07 -15.91 14.40
C GLY A 621 -7.79 -17.06 13.71
N ALA A 622 -7.07 -18.10 13.25
CA ALA A 622 -7.72 -19.32 12.76
C ALA A 622 -8.51 -19.99 13.89
N VAL A 623 -9.82 -20.18 13.69
CA VAL A 623 -10.74 -20.79 14.68
C VAL A 623 -10.88 -22.31 14.51
N THR A 624 -10.27 -22.86 13.46
CA THR A 624 -10.29 -24.28 13.11
C THR A 624 -8.97 -24.63 12.46
N VAL A 625 -8.43 -25.81 12.75
CA VAL A 625 -7.20 -26.33 12.12
C VAL A 625 -7.46 -27.75 11.63
N GLU A 626 -7.17 -28.00 10.36
CA GLU A 626 -7.25 -29.33 9.73
C GLU A 626 -5.88 -29.77 9.24
N ARG A 627 -5.47 -30.99 9.61
CA ARG A 627 -4.20 -31.60 9.20
C ARG A 627 -4.40 -33.07 8.87
N HIS A 628 -3.79 -33.53 7.79
CA HIS A 628 -3.76 -34.96 7.47
C HIS A 628 -3.02 -35.73 8.56
N ILE A 629 -3.49 -36.93 8.90
CA ILE A 629 -2.88 -37.79 9.92
C ILE A 629 -2.51 -39.16 9.35
N THR A 630 -1.42 -39.72 9.84
CA THR A 630 -0.91 -41.04 9.44
C THR A 630 -0.38 -41.79 10.65
N LEU A 631 -0.31 -43.12 10.56
CA LEU A 631 0.41 -43.94 11.54
C LEU A 631 1.92 -43.87 11.30
N ASP A 632 2.33 -43.80 10.03
CA ASP A 632 3.71 -43.77 9.57
C ASP A 632 3.77 -43.06 8.20
N ARG A 633 4.68 -42.12 8.01
CA ARG A 633 4.85 -41.38 6.74
C ARG A 633 5.41 -42.21 5.58
N THR A 634 5.93 -43.40 5.87
CA THR A 634 6.48 -44.33 4.87
C THR A 634 5.43 -45.28 4.29
N MET A 635 4.21 -45.29 4.84
CA MET A 635 3.10 -46.05 4.29
C MET A 635 2.76 -45.62 2.86
N TRP A 636 2.22 -46.56 2.08
CA TRP A 636 1.88 -46.30 0.68
C TRP A 636 0.64 -45.42 0.56
N GLY A 637 0.72 -44.36 -0.25
CA GLY A 637 -0.36 -43.41 -0.51
C GLY A 637 0.19 -41.99 -0.73
N SER A 638 -0.56 -41.14 -1.44
CA SER A 638 -0.10 -39.80 -1.83
C SER A 638 0.02 -38.82 -0.66
N ASP A 639 -0.81 -38.99 0.37
CA ASP A 639 -1.00 -37.96 1.40
C ASP A 639 -0.12 -38.21 2.63
N HIS A 640 0.46 -39.41 2.78
CA HIS A 640 1.29 -39.77 3.93
C HIS A 640 2.48 -38.82 4.14
N ALA A 641 3.15 -38.38 3.07
CA ALA A 641 4.32 -37.50 3.17
C ALA A 641 4.01 -36.11 3.78
N ALA A 642 2.77 -35.62 3.63
CA ALA A 642 2.31 -34.34 4.20
C ALA A 642 1.56 -34.53 5.54
N SER A 643 1.28 -35.77 5.93
CA SER A 643 0.50 -36.11 7.13
C SER A 643 1.33 -36.00 8.41
N LEU A 644 0.66 -35.77 9.55
CA LEU A 644 1.25 -35.82 10.88
C LEU A 644 1.17 -37.23 11.44
N GLU A 645 2.29 -37.71 11.98
CA GLU A 645 2.35 -38.91 12.82
C GLU A 645 1.82 -38.60 14.24
N PRO A 646 1.55 -39.62 15.08
CA PRO A 646 0.86 -39.43 16.36
C PRO A 646 1.49 -38.34 17.25
N SER A 647 2.80 -38.40 17.46
CA SER A 647 3.52 -37.39 18.26
C SER A 647 3.45 -35.98 17.66
N GLY A 648 3.41 -35.86 16.33
CA GLY A 648 3.26 -34.58 15.64
C GLY A 648 1.88 -33.96 15.89
N LEU A 649 0.83 -34.77 15.89
CA LEU A 649 -0.54 -34.33 16.17
C LEU A 649 -0.72 -33.97 17.65
N GLU A 650 -0.21 -34.79 18.56
CA GLU A 650 -0.21 -34.50 20.00
C GLU A 650 0.47 -33.15 20.31
N HIS A 651 1.66 -32.91 19.72
CA HIS A 651 2.35 -31.64 19.86
C HIS A 651 1.55 -30.47 19.28
N LEU A 652 0.92 -30.66 18.11
CA LEU A 652 0.10 -29.62 17.50
C LEU A 652 -1.06 -29.23 18.42
N VAL A 653 -1.86 -30.19 18.88
CA VAL A 653 -3.01 -29.91 19.74
C VAL A 653 -2.57 -29.28 21.06
N ARG A 654 -1.53 -29.84 21.71
CA ARG A 654 -0.96 -29.26 22.94
C ARG A 654 -0.56 -27.79 22.74
N ASP A 655 0.19 -27.50 21.68
CA ASP A 655 0.74 -26.17 21.45
C ASP A 655 -0.35 -25.17 21.03
N ILE A 656 -1.39 -25.60 20.31
CA ILE A 656 -2.59 -24.79 20.09
C ILE A 656 -3.23 -24.39 21.42
N ARG A 657 -3.43 -25.33 22.35
CA ARG A 657 -4.03 -25.05 23.67
C ARG A 657 -3.18 -24.09 24.51
N ILE A 658 -1.85 -24.21 24.42
CA ILE A 658 -0.91 -23.28 25.08
C ILE A 658 -1.03 -21.89 24.45
N ILE A 659 -1.07 -21.79 23.12
CA ILE A 659 -1.19 -20.51 22.41
C ILE A 659 -2.49 -19.80 22.77
N GLU A 660 -3.62 -20.52 22.81
CA GLU A 660 -4.91 -19.95 23.19
C GLU A 660 -4.87 -19.28 24.58
N GLN A 661 -4.16 -19.88 25.53
CA GLN A 661 -3.94 -19.28 26.84
C GLN A 661 -2.98 -18.10 26.79
N ALA A 662 -1.91 -18.21 25.99
CA ALA A 662 -0.86 -17.20 25.89
C ALA A 662 -1.29 -15.92 25.16
N LEU A 663 -2.26 -15.99 24.25
CA LEU A 663 -2.78 -14.82 23.52
C LEU A 663 -3.36 -13.75 24.47
N GLY A 664 -3.95 -14.16 25.60
CA GLY A 664 -4.48 -13.26 26.61
C GLY A 664 -5.58 -12.33 26.08
N ASP A 665 -5.72 -11.16 26.72
CA ASP A 665 -6.76 -10.17 26.40
C ASP A 665 -6.22 -8.91 25.70
N GLY A 666 -4.90 -8.87 25.40
CA GLY A 666 -4.23 -7.75 24.75
C GLY A 666 -4.05 -6.49 25.61
N VAL A 667 -4.44 -6.48 26.89
CA VAL A 667 -4.30 -5.31 27.76
C VAL A 667 -2.94 -5.32 28.47
N LYS A 668 -2.14 -4.26 28.26
CA LYS A 668 -0.84 -4.14 28.92
C LYS A 668 -1.01 -3.90 30.43
N ARG A 669 -0.47 -4.83 31.22
CA ARG A 669 -0.39 -4.75 32.68
C ARG A 669 0.99 -5.19 33.17
N VAL A 670 1.26 -4.91 34.44
CA VAL A 670 2.37 -5.52 35.19
C VAL A 670 1.78 -6.73 35.89
N PHE A 671 2.31 -7.92 35.61
CA PHE A 671 1.85 -9.14 36.26
C PHE A 671 2.47 -9.26 37.66
N PRO A 672 1.84 -10.02 38.59
CA PRO A 672 2.38 -10.20 39.94
C PRO A 672 3.84 -10.67 39.98
N GLY A 673 4.26 -11.51 39.01
CA GLY A 673 5.65 -11.97 38.89
C GLY A 673 6.66 -10.90 38.43
N GLU A 674 6.19 -9.78 37.88
CA GLU A 674 7.03 -8.68 37.40
C GLU A 674 7.32 -7.62 38.46
N GLU A 675 6.57 -7.58 39.58
CA GLU A 675 6.72 -6.53 40.60
C GLU A 675 8.08 -6.57 41.30
N ALA A 676 8.61 -7.76 41.62
CA ALA A 676 9.94 -7.89 42.23
C ALA A 676 11.10 -7.51 41.27
N PRO A 677 11.14 -7.95 39.99
CA PRO A 677 12.10 -7.42 39.01
C PRO A 677 11.97 -5.91 38.81
N LYS A 678 10.74 -5.39 38.75
CA LYS A 678 10.45 -3.97 38.58
C LYS A 678 11.01 -3.13 39.74
N SER A 679 10.86 -3.58 40.99
CA SER A 679 11.42 -2.87 42.15
C SER A 679 12.96 -2.93 42.18
N ARG A 680 13.56 -4.03 41.74
CA ARG A 680 15.02 -4.25 41.76
C ARG A 680 15.77 -3.51 40.64
N LEU A 681 15.19 -3.44 39.45
CA LEU A 681 15.92 -3.03 38.22
C LEU A 681 15.62 -1.60 37.76
N ARG A 682 14.50 -1.00 38.19
CA ARG A 682 14.17 0.37 37.78
C ARG A 682 15.00 1.37 38.56
N ARG A 683 15.60 2.33 37.86
CA ARG A 683 16.28 3.47 38.47
C ARG A 683 15.24 4.32 39.19
N VAL A 684 15.47 4.56 40.47
CA VAL A 684 14.79 5.58 41.26
C VAL A 684 15.68 6.81 41.28
N THR A 685 15.16 7.96 40.85
CA THR A 685 15.84 9.24 41.03
C THR A 685 15.80 9.57 42.51
N VAL A 686 16.98 9.66 43.14
CA VAL A 686 17.13 10.03 44.56
C VAL A 686 17.07 11.53 44.70
#